data_AF-A0A355IS26-F1
#
_entry.id   AF-A0A355IS26-F1
#
_cell.length_a   1.000
_cell.length_b   1.000
_cell.length_c   1.000
_cell.angle_alpha   90.00
_cell.angle_beta   90.00
_cell.angle_gamma   90.00
#
_symmetry.space_group_name_H-M   'P 1'
#
loop_
_entity.id
_entity.type
_entity.pdbx_description
1 polymer ?
#
loop_
_entity_poly.entity_id
_entity_poly.type
_entity_poly.pdbx_seq_one_letter_code
_entity_poly.pdbx_strand_id
1 'polypeptide(L)'
;MKLYRNSTEIADVKVTDQSYQDASVMAENSINVEFFSQTALDIRKGDYCTAFSVRYTVKERPIPAMKKGIYHYQFKMYAPIHELEKVKLFLYDSSRDLTKSEFSYTCTPAQLLDMIVANLNAVQPFGWTAGTVITGDVKTITISNQNCLEVLQNAATEWKTEYWTDGYAINMCRHEITPDPPRLLTIGGGLLAIDQERNLNSKAITRLYAFGSTKNLPADYGSSRLQMSVPYLEVTGAPFVVEDVQTFDQVYPRRTGTISEVREASGIYYFKDFGLTFDPNDYELPGLTKHVVFQSGSLVGLDFEVNYNSDTEEFELIAYEEQSGLSLPSSPLIPANGDTYIIYNIEMPESYKTAAVAELEAKAQAYLNANQDDLISLNLAQDEVQFTRDDMTLQLGEIVTVQDDNIEPLTEGRNIRVTAFKRYLNKPNKYDSIKVSDVVYVNPVTEVKKTTEEIEKVIERAGMNNPNYFSRNWRDVAEIANMISTLGAEMLIVGKIENQFTLSGIFFTANKGGNKNIFSATSGQLVHSMIPTSDAPVTWDIATFEETLSTDATAYYLYAKCSKANTSGTLIASSVAIGYNSDANYYHFLIGIISSVRGNARTFQTTYGFTQISGNQIVTGKMQTADGYNFLDFDNNKFKIGNTSAGLDWNDAAANTLTLRGALVQNPSGQTSEIGIFRGQYNAAFTYYKGDEVVHGGSSYRMIYSSPISGVDPPNLLVWQVIALKGDTGASGNYIEYQYAKNGSITTAPDIVVTDLNPSGWSVTPPSTGSLEYLWMTKAVKNAAGTSLVSNWTPPVRIKGEVGATGPTGPIGPLTMGGKDYSAVTTYYGNSTRVDIVKYGGSYYVARTDAPGGSFADILPTNTAYWNPFGATFDSVATDLLFASLAYIDNLGVKYLRTGTSGQRVFINGADGSMHFYNALDVETMKLESGILTAIGAILNGATVKSATTGQRVVINGSTNELEFYNASGVLKATLGLSGTIASLRIGSSVEINEANYVFGTSFQADGNGVFASVLGLSSSQSTPSLDNTIFTNTSGDLVFKDRTGALHTIVNI
;
A
#
# COMPACT_ATOMS: atom_id res chain seq x y z
N MET A 1 2.87 -10.44 21.28
CA MET A 1 2.48 -9.06 20.90
C MET A 1 1.72 -8.53 22.08
N LYS A 2 2.14 -7.40 22.63
CA LYS A 2 1.55 -6.84 23.85
C LYS A 2 0.54 -5.75 23.52
N LEU A 3 -0.65 -5.89 24.07
CA LEU A 3 -1.71 -4.88 24.03
C LEU A 3 -1.66 -4.06 25.33
N TYR A 4 -1.87 -2.77 25.20
CA TYR A 4 -1.80 -1.81 26.30
C TYR A 4 -3.05 -0.93 26.38
N ARG A 5 -3.40 -0.55 27.60
CA ARG A 5 -4.38 0.49 27.93
C ARG A 5 -3.75 1.42 28.97
N ASN A 6 -3.64 2.71 28.67
CA ASN A 6 -3.02 3.69 29.57
C ASN A 6 -1.66 3.22 30.12
N SER A 7 -0.77 2.75 29.23
CA SER A 7 0.54 2.18 29.57
C SER A 7 0.54 0.90 30.41
N THR A 8 -0.63 0.35 30.74
CA THR A 8 -0.76 -0.95 31.42
C THR A 8 -0.93 -2.05 30.40
N GLU A 9 -0.13 -3.11 30.47
CA GLU A 9 -0.29 -4.30 29.64
C GLU A 9 -1.62 -4.99 29.98
N ILE A 10 -2.50 -5.18 28.99
CA ILE A 10 -3.80 -5.84 29.16
C ILE A 10 -3.80 -7.29 28.66
N ALA A 11 -2.91 -7.61 27.72
CA ALA A 11 -2.74 -8.96 27.19
C ALA A 11 -1.39 -9.08 26.46
N ASP A 12 -0.79 -10.27 26.52
CA ASP A 12 0.28 -10.69 25.60
C ASP A 12 -0.24 -11.84 24.74
N VAL A 13 -0.37 -11.59 23.45
CA VAL A 13 -1.00 -12.51 22.49
C VAL A 13 0.01 -13.02 21.48
N LYS A 14 -0.11 -14.30 21.14
CA LYS A 14 0.66 -14.90 20.05
C LYS A 14 -0.13 -14.77 18.76
N VAL A 15 0.27 -13.81 17.92
CA VAL A 15 -0.33 -13.58 16.61
C VAL A 15 -0.01 -14.70 15.62
N THR A 16 -0.92 -14.95 14.68
CA THR A 16 -0.75 -15.95 13.60
C THR A 16 0.12 -15.41 12.46
N ASP A 17 0.57 -16.32 11.59
CA ASP A 17 1.22 -16.01 10.30
C ASP A 17 0.29 -15.29 9.31
N GLN A 18 -0.95 -14.96 9.68
CA GLN A 18 -1.89 -14.17 8.87
C GLN A 18 -1.97 -12.72 9.36
N SER A 19 -1.23 -12.37 10.40
CA SER A 19 -1.17 -11.00 10.90
C SER A 19 -0.11 -10.21 10.14
N TYR A 20 -0.50 -9.06 9.57
CA TYR A 20 0.37 -8.24 8.72
C TYR A 20 0.14 -6.74 8.93
N GLN A 21 1.16 -5.95 8.65
CA GLN A 21 1.09 -4.51 8.46
C GLN A 21 0.74 -4.22 7.00
N ASP A 22 -0.17 -3.29 6.77
CA ASP A 22 -0.50 -2.71 5.46
C ASP A 22 -0.12 -1.24 5.51
N ALA A 23 0.87 -0.83 4.73
CA ALA A 23 1.45 0.52 4.77
C ALA A 23 1.62 1.08 3.35
N SER A 24 1.08 2.28 3.12
CA SER A 24 1.11 2.98 1.84
C SER A 24 1.28 4.49 2.06
N VAL A 25 2.06 5.17 1.22
CA VAL A 25 2.25 6.63 1.27
C VAL A 25 0.90 7.33 0.98
N MET A 26 0.54 8.33 1.79
CA MET A 26 -0.73 9.10 1.70
C MET A 26 -2.02 8.25 1.70
N ALA A 27 -1.94 6.99 2.10
CA ALA A 27 -3.05 6.04 2.09
C ALA A 27 -3.05 5.23 3.40
N GLU A 28 -3.36 3.94 3.32
CA GLU A 28 -3.54 3.07 4.48
C GLU A 28 -2.25 2.89 5.30
N ASN A 29 -2.33 3.00 6.63
CA ASN A 29 -1.28 2.53 7.54
C ASN A 29 -1.91 1.88 8.78
N SER A 30 -1.92 0.55 8.76
CA SER A 30 -2.56 -0.27 9.80
C SER A 30 -1.89 -1.62 9.96
N ILE A 31 -2.31 -2.35 10.99
CA ILE A 31 -2.01 -3.76 11.17
C ILE A 31 -3.32 -4.55 11.24
N ASN A 32 -3.35 -5.68 10.54
CA ASN A 32 -4.36 -6.71 10.68
C ASN A 32 -3.84 -7.74 11.67
N VAL A 33 -4.55 -7.92 12.77
CA VAL A 33 -4.15 -8.77 13.88
C VAL A 33 -5.09 -9.96 13.98
N GLU A 34 -4.51 -11.16 13.96
CA GLU A 34 -5.23 -12.40 14.15
C GLU A 34 -4.54 -13.26 15.22
N PHE A 35 -5.31 -13.76 16.19
CA PHE A 35 -4.83 -14.69 17.20
C PHE A 35 -5.97 -15.51 17.84
N PHE A 36 -5.57 -16.52 18.61
CA PHE A 36 -6.48 -17.36 19.38
C PHE A 36 -6.22 -17.20 20.88
N SER A 37 -7.28 -17.18 21.69
CA SER A 37 -7.21 -17.10 23.14
C SER A 37 -8.14 -18.12 23.80
N GLN A 38 -7.66 -18.78 24.85
CA GLN A 38 -8.49 -19.70 25.64
C GLN A 38 -9.52 -18.97 26.49
N THR A 39 -9.30 -17.69 26.79
CA THR A 39 -10.20 -16.84 27.57
C THR A 39 -10.59 -15.60 26.77
N ALA A 40 -11.77 -15.06 27.06
CA ALA A 40 -12.17 -13.79 26.47
C ALA A 40 -11.28 -12.65 26.98
N LEU A 41 -10.70 -11.88 26.06
CA LEU A 41 -9.92 -10.67 26.35
C LEU A 41 -10.82 -9.42 26.31
N ASP A 42 -10.64 -8.53 27.27
CA ASP A 42 -11.33 -7.23 27.34
C ASP A 42 -10.60 -6.17 26.50
N ILE A 43 -10.64 -6.33 25.18
CA ILE A 43 -10.10 -5.34 24.24
C ILE A 43 -11.17 -4.26 24.01
N ARG A 44 -10.77 -2.99 24.08
CA ARG A 44 -11.61 -1.80 23.96
C ARG A 44 -11.05 -0.82 22.94
N LYS A 45 -11.91 0.08 22.48
CA LYS A 45 -11.52 1.26 21.70
C LYS A 45 -10.46 2.05 22.48
N GLY A 46 -9.37 2.41 21.81
CA GLY A 46 -8.25 3.14 22.39
C GLY A 46 -7.12 2.27 22.95
N ASP A 47 -7.32 0.95 23.08
CA ASP A 47 -6.21 0.03 23.36
C ASP A 47 -5.23 0.04 22.19
N TYR A 48 -3.94 -0.19 22.47
CA TYR A 48 -2.89 -0.04 21.47
C TYR A 48 -1.79 -1.09 21.60
N CYS A 49 -1.01 -1.26 20.54
CA CYS A 49 0.27 -1.94 20.59
C CYS A 49 1.32 -1.16 19.81
N THR A 50 2.59 -1.49 20.02
CA THR A 50 3.69 -0.99 19.19
C THR A 50 4.18 -2.12 18.30
N ALA A 51 4.23 -1.87 17.00
CA ALA A 51 4.79 -2.77 16.00
C ALA A 51 5.67 -1.95 15.05
N PHE A 52 6.89 -2.42 14.79
CA PHE A 52 7.85 -1.73 13.91
C PHE A 52 8.06 -0.25 14.25
N SER A 53 8.20 0.05 15.54
CA SER A 53 8.32 1.41 16.09
C SER A 53 7.11 2.33 15.89
N VAL A 54 6.00 1.83 15.35
CA VAL A 54 4.75 2.57 15.18
C VAL A 54 3.70 2.11 16.19
N ARG A 55 2.98 3.08 16.77
CA ARG A 55 1.84 2.82 17.67
C ARG A 55 0.56 2.62 16.86
N TYR A 56 -0.02 1.43 16.96
CA TYR A 56 -1.30 1.10 16.35
C TYR A 56 -2.41 1.05 17.40
N THR A 57 -3.56 1.67 17.11
CA THR A 57 -4.67 1.82 18.06
C THR A 57 -5.95 1.16 17.55
N VAL A 58 -6.70 0.51 18.45
CA VAL A 58 -8.01 -0.08 18.18
C VAL A 58 -9.06 1.04 18.01
N LYS A 59 -9.68 1.13 16.83
CA LYS A 59 -10.79 2.08 16.58
C LYS A 59 -12.16 1.53 17.00
N GLU A 60 -12.36 0.24 16.82
CA GLU A 60 -13.63 -0.44 17.09
C GLU A 60 -13.41 -1.64 18.01
N ARG A 61 -14.34 -1.86 18.94
CA ARG A 61 -14.24 -2.97 19.88
C ARG A 61 -14.33 -4.29 19.10
N PRO A 62 -13.29 -5.15 19.12
CA PRO A 62 -13.34 -6.40 18.38
C PRO A 62 -14.29 -7.39 19.06
N ILE A 63 -15.10 -8.06 18.24
CA ILE A 63 -16.01 -9.14 18.67
C ILE A 63 -15.35 -10.46 18.25
N PRO A 64 -14.89 -11.30 19.20
CA PRO A 64 -14.27 -12.57 18.85
C PRO A 64 -15.32 -13.58 18.35
N ALA A 65 -14.94 -14.37 17.35
CA ALA A 65 -15.68 -15.56 16.97
C ALA A 65 -15.30 -16.73 17.88
N MET A 66 -16.23 -17.64 18.17
CA MET A 66 -15.92 -18.89 18.86
C MET A 66 -15.62 -19.98 17.83
N LYS A 67 -14.39 -20.51 17.81
CA LYS A 67 -13.98 -21.62 16.95
C LYS A 67 -13.51 -22.80 17.80
N LYS A 68 -14.27 -23.89 17.77
CA LYS A 68 -13.98 -25.13 18.53
C LYS A 68 -13.71 -24.88 20.03
N GLY A 69 -14.46 -23.98 20.65
CA GLY A 69 -14.32 -23.66 22.08
C GLY A 69 -13.20 -22.67 22.43
N ILE A 70 -12.53 -22.07 21.43
CA ILE A 70 -11.46 -21.08 21.60
C ILE A 70 -11.91 -19.76 20.96
N TYR A 71 -11.59 -18.63 21.60
CA TYR A 71 -11.88 -17.31 21.06
C TYR A 71 -10.90 -16.98 19.92
N HIS A 72 -11.43 -16.67 18.75
CA HIS A 72 -10.70 -16.25 17.57
C HIS A 72 -10.91 -14.75 17.37
N TYR A 73 -9.83 -13.98 17.47
CA TYR A 73 -9.82 -12.55 17.25
C TYR A 73 -9.22 -12.26 15.88
N GLN A 74 -9.91 -11.44 15.08
CA GLN A 74 -9.42 -10.90 13.82
C GLN A 74 -9.92 -9.47 13.69
N PHE A 75 -9.02 -8.49 13.73
CA PHE A 75 -9.38 -7.07 13.67
C PHE A 75 -8.22 -6.19 13.22
N LYS A 76 -8.53 -4.94 12.88
CA LYS A 76 -7.58 -3.94 12.37
C LYS A 76 -7.24 -2.91 13.45
N MET A 77 -5.97 -2.53 13.53
CA MET A 77 -5.49 -1.44 14.38
C MET A 77 -4.78 -0.41 13.50
N TYR A 78 -4.91 0.87 13.82
CA TYR A 78 -4.59 1.96 12.90
C TYR A 78 -3.45 2.82 13.43
N ALA A 79 -2.55 3.26 12.55
CA ALA A 79 -1.44 4.15 12.87
C ALA A 79 -1.94 5.56 13.28
N PRO A 80 -1.08 6.43 13.85
CA PRO A 80 -1.49 7.74 14.35
C PRO A 80 -2.14 8.65 13.32
N ILE A 81 -1.81 8.55 12.03
CA ILE A 81 -2.42 9.34 10.94
C ILE A 81 -3.96 9.28 10.95
N HIS A 82 -4.52 8.16 11.41
CA HIS A 82 -5.96 7.96 11.50
C HIS A 82 -6.63 8.61 12.72
N GLU A 83 -5.86 9.18 13.65
CA GLU A 83 -6.39 10.01 14.73
C GLU A 83 -6.85 11.38 14.21
N LEU A 84 -6.33 11.83 13.05
CA LEU A 84 -6.74 13.08 12.39
C LEU A 84 -8.19 13.02 11.89
N GLU A 85 -8.71 11.83 11.57
CA GLU A 85 -10.10 11.62 11.16
C GLU A 85 -11.10 11.98 12.26
N LYS A 86 -10.67 11.90 13.52
CA LYS A 86 -11.54 12.05 14.70
C LYS A 86 -11.82 13.50 15.07
N VAL A 87 -11.09 14.45 14.49
CA VAL A 87 -11.14 15.87 14.89
C VAL A 87 -11.59 16.71 13.70
N LYS A 88 -12.70 17.42 13.86
CA LYS A 88 -13.15 18.44 12.91
C LYS A 88 -12.26 19.67 13.00
N LEU A 89 -11.96 20.25 11.85
CA LEU A 89 -11.18 21.48 11.80
C LEU A 89 -12.11 22.67 12.04
N PHE A 90 -11.81 23.47 13.07
CA PHE A 90 -12.52 24.69 13.40
C PHE A 90 -11.57 25.88 13.35
N LEU A 91 -12.11 27.02 12.90
CA LEU A 91 -11.50 28.32 13.13
C LEU A 91 -11.93 28.80 14.51
N TYR A 92 -10.99 28.93 15.45
CA TYR A 92 -11.23 29.45 16.80
C TYR A 92 -11.08 30.96 16.85
N ASP A 93 -11.90 31.64 17.67
CA ASP A 93 -11.65 33.03 18.06
C ASP A 93 -10.61 33.13 19.19
N SER A 94 -10.31 34.36 19.63
CA SER A 94 -9.36 34.65 20.71
C SER A 94 -9.77 34.07 22.08
N SER A 95 -11.03 33.67 22.27
CA SER A 95 -11.55 33.01 23.47
C SER A 95 -11.75 31.49 23.28
N ARG A 96 -11.53 30.97 22.06
CA ARG A 96 -11.83 29.61 21.60
C ARG A 96 -13.31 29.22 21.64
N ASP A 97 -14.22 30.19 21.65
CA ASP A 97 -15.65 29.96 21.86
C ASP A 97 -16.46 29.88 20.55
N LEU A 98 -16.02 30.53 19.47
CA LEU A 98 -16.63 30.40 18.15
C LEU A 98 -16.05 29.21 17.38
N THR A 99 -16.90 28.23 17.05
CA THR A 99 -16.55 27.02 16.30
C THR A 99 -17.16 27.06 14.89
N LYS A 100 -16.56 27.83 13.97
CA LYS A 100 -16.96 27.76 12.55
C LYS A 100 -16.24 26.59 11.88
N SER A 101 -17.01 25.58 11.45
CA SER A 101 -16.51 24.46 10.64
C SER A 101 -16.60 24.73 9.13
N GLU A 102 -17.12 25.89 8.75
CA GLU A 102 -17.20 26.38 7.38
C GLU A 102 -16.55 27.75 7.29
N PHE A 103 -15.43 27.84 6.57
CA PHE A 103 -14.65 29.07 6.40
C PHE A 103 -13.63 28.91 5.28
N SER A 104 -13.19 30.04 4.72
CA SER A 104 -12.02 30.09 3.85
C SER A 104 -10.81 30.54 4.67
N TYR A 105 -9.66 29.92 4.46
CA TYR A 105 -8.43 30.24 5.16
C TYR A 105 -7.29 30.45 4.16
N THR A 106 -6.83 31.69 4.05
CA THR A 106 -5.71 32.05 3.19
C THR A 106 -4.41 31.91 3.97
N CYS A 107 -3.58 30.96 3.56
CA CYS A 107 -2.44 30.52 4.35
C CYS A 107 -1.33 29.91 3.50
N THR A 108 -0.14 29.80 4.09
CA THR A 108 0.95 28.93 3.62
C THR A 108 0.74 27.49 4.11
N PRO A 109 1.43 26.48 3.52
CA PRO A 109 1.37 25.10 4.02
C PRO A 109 1.69 24.97 5.52
N ALA A 110 2.70 25.72 5.99
CA ALA A 110 3.10 25.69 7.40
C ALA A 110 1.99 26.22 8.32
N GLN A 111 1.39 27.36 7.97
CA GLN A 111 0.29 27.96 8.75
C GLN A 111 -0.96 27.07 8.77
N LEU A 112 -1.26 26.37 7.67
CA LEU A 112 -2.36 25.40 7.66
C LEU A 112 -2.07 24.24 8.59
N LEU A 113 -0.84 23.71 8.54
CA LEU A 113 -0.45 22.59 9.39
C LEU A 113 -0.47 22.97 10.87
N ASP A 114 -0.04 24.18 11.21
CA ASP A 114 -0.12 24.71 12.57
C ASP A 114 -1.57 24.78 13.06
N MET A 115 -2.51 25.21 12.21
CA MET A 115 -3.94 25.22 12.55
C MET A 115 -4.50 23.80 12.77
N ILE A 116 -4.07 22.83 11.95
CA ILE A 116 -4.43 21.41 12.13
C ILE A 116 -3.90 20.90 13.47
N VAL A 117 -2.62 21.12 13.76
CA VAL A 117 -1.97 20.70 15.02
C VAL A 117 -2.64 21.34 16.23
N ALA A 118 -2.97 22.63 16.16
CA ALA A 118 -3.67 23.35 17.22
C ALA A 118 -5.08 22.79 17.48
N ASN A 119 -5.80 22.38 16.42
CA ASN A 119 -7.10 21.73 16.54
C ASN A 119 -6.99 20.33 17.16
N LEU A 120 -6.02 19.53 16.73
CA LEU A 120 -5.79 18.18 17.28
C LEU A 120 -5.47 18.24 18.78
N ASN A 121 -4.52 19.12 19.16
CA ASN A 121 -4.10 19.28 20.55
C ASN A 121 -5.16 19.92 21.47
N ALA A 122 -6.19 20.54 20.90
CA ALA A 122 -7.31 21.06 21.67
C ALA A 122 -8.15 19.97 22.33
N VAL A 123 -8.24 18.80 21.68
CA VAL A 123 -9.18 17.73 22.07
C VAL A 123 -8.50 16.38 22.28
N GLN A 124 -7.24 16.22 21.88
CA GLN A 124 -6.47 14.99 22.03
C GLN A 124 -5.27 15.18 22.98
N PRO A 125 -4.92 14.16 23.79
CA PRO A 125 -3.83 14.24 24.75
C PRO A 125 -2.45 13.83 24.18
N PHE A 126 -2.31 13.68 22.86
CA PHE A 126 -1.12 13.07 22.25
C PHE A 126 0.06 14.02 22.06
N GLY A 127 -0.18 15.34 22.03
CA GLY A 127 0.88 16.34 21.81
C GLY A 127 1.40 16.34 20.37
N TRP A 128 0.49 16.52 19.40
CA TRP A 128 0.82 16.65 17.98
C TRP A 128 1.78 17.80 17.71
N THR A 129 2.68 17.63 16.76
CA THR A 129 3.61 18.67 16.30
C THR A 129 3.66 18.75 14.78
N ALA A 130 3.99 19.92 14.25
CA ALA A 130 4.39 20.05 12.85
C ALA A 130 5.81 19.48 12.69
N GLY A 131 6.00 18.64 11.69
CA GLY A 131 7.30 18.12 11.25
C GLY A 131 7.85 18.95 10.09
N THR A 132 8.45 18.28 9.11
CA THR A 132 8.93 18.91 7.88
C THR A 132 7.77 19.33 6.99
N VAL A 133 7.79 20.58 6.53
CA VAL A 133 6.78 21.15 5.65
C VAL A 133 7.47 21.79 4.46
N ILE A 134 6.91 21.63 3.26
CA ILE A 134 7.39 22.34 2.08
C ILE A 134 7.27 23.85 2.25
N THR A 135 8.21 24.60 1.66
CA THR A 135 7.97 26.01 1.36
C THR A 135 6.98 26.08 0.20
N GLY A 136 5.83 26.71 0.41
CA GLY A 136 4.79 26.85 -0.61
C GLY A 136 4.14 28.22 -0.59
N ASP A 137 3.60 28.62 -1.74
CA ASP A 137 2.90 29.89 -1.91
C ASP A 137 1.65 29.97 -1.03
N VAL A 138 1.23 31.20 -0.69
CA VAL A 138 -0.02 31.48 0.00
C VAL A 138 -1.21 31.11 -0.88
N LYS A 139 -2.15 30.32 -0.35
CA LYS A 139 -3.38 29.90 -1.04
C LYS A 139 -4.59 30.00 -0.12
N THR A 140 -5.75 30.27 -0.69
CA THR A 140 -7.04 30.20 0.02
C THR A 140 -7.58 28.79 -0.03
N ILE A 141 -7.68 28.14 1.13
CA ILE A 141 -8.29 26.82 1.29
C ILE A 141 -9.69 26.98 1.85
N THR A 142 -10.69 26.46 1.15
CA THR A 142 -12.07 26.43 1.61
C THR A 142 -12.32 25.16 2.42
N ILE A 143 -12.72 25.33 3.68
CA ILE A 143 -13.03 24.23 4.59
C ILE A 143 -14.55 24.20 4.78
N SER A 144 -15.16 23.03 4.58
CA SER A 144 -16.61 22.84 4.76
C SER A 144 -16.89 21.54 5.51
N ASN A 145 -17.04 21.63 6.83
CA ASN A 145 -17.32 20.52 7.75
C ASN A 145 -16.34 19.33 7.64
N GLN A 146 -15.09 19.60 7.24
CA GLN A 146 -14.05 18.58 7.06
C GLN A 146 -13.31 18.25 8.36
N ASN A 147 -12.83 17.01 8.48
CA ASN A 147 -11.91 16.60 9.53
C ASN A 147 -10.46 16.97 9.18
N CYS A 148 -9.57 16.93 10.17
CA CYS A 148 -8.17 17.32 10.00
C CYS A 148 -7.43 16.49 8.93
N LEU A 149 -7.81 15.22 8.73
CA LEU A 149 -7.22 14.37 7.69
C LEU A 149 -7.74 14.76 6.29
N GLU A 150 -9.04 15.00 6.14
CA GLU A 150 -9.66 15.46 4.89
C GLU A 150 -9.02 16.80 4.45
N VAL A 151 -8.81 17.73 5.39
CA VAL A 151 -8.16 19.02 5.07
C VAL A 151 -6.70 18.84 4.70
N LEU A 152 -5.96 17.99 5.42
CA LEU A 152 -4.55 17.68 5.08
C LEU A 152 -4.42 17.04 3.70
N GLN A 153 -5.35 16.16 3.31
CA GLN A 153 -5.39 15.52 2.00
C GLN A 153 -5.66 16.52 0.87
N ASN A 154 -6.65 17.38 1.04
CA ASN A 154 -6.97 18.42 0.06
C ASN A 154 -5.82 19.41 -0.07
N ALA A 155 -5.21 19.80 1.05
CA ALA A 155 -4.02 20.63 1.08
C ALA A 155 -2.86 20.01 0.31
N ALA A 156 -2.49 18.76 0.62
CA ALA A 156 -1.42 18.07 -0.07
C ALA A 156 -1.64 18.04 -1.60
N THR A 157 -2.89 17.85 -2.03
CA THR A 157 -3.28 17.91 -3.45
C THR A 157 -3.09 19.32 -4.03
N GLU A 158 -3.60 20.33 -3.34
CA GLU A 158 -3.55 21.74 -3.76
C GLU A 158 -2.10 22.24 -3.89
N TRP A 159 -1.23 21.90 -2.94
CA TRP A 159 0.19 22.25 -2.98
C TRP A 159 1.07 21.22 -3.70
N LYS A 160 0.47 20.20 -4.35
CA LYS A 160 1.18 19.16 -5.12
C LYS A 160 2.32 18.50 -4.32
N THR A 161 2.04 18.15 -3.08
CA THR A 161 2.99 17.56 -2.14
C THR A 161 2.41 16.31 -1.48
N GLU A 162 3.19 15.66 -0.62
CA GLU A 162 2.76 14.50 0.13
C GLU A 162 2.55 14.84 1.61
N TYR A 163 1.87 13.94 2.32
CA TYR A 163 1.74 14.01 3.77
C TYR A 163 1.98 12.64 4.40
N TRP A 164 2.57 12.64 5.58
CA TRP A 164 2.87 11.43 6.35
C TRP A 164 3.07 11.78 7.83
N THR A 165 3.05 10.77 8.70
CA THR A 165 3.26 10.96 10.14
C THR A 165 4.44 10.16 10.65
N ASP A 166 5.29 10.78 11.45
CA ASP A 166 6.25 10.08 12.32
C ASP A 166 5.75 10.16 13.76
N GLY A 167 5.14 9.08 14.24
CA GLY A 167 4.40 9.11 15.50
C GLY A 167 3.30 10.19 15.47
N TYR A 168 3.42 11.19 16.34
CA TYR A 168 2.51 12.34 16.43
C TYR A 168 3.08 13.63 15.79
N ALA A 169 4.12 13.52 14.97
CA ALA A 169 4.58 14.61 14.11
C ALA A 169 3.96 14.45 12.71
N ILE A 170 3.29 15.49 12.22
CA ILE A 170 2.71 15.51 10.87
C ILE A 170 3.70 16.20 9.94
N ASN A 171 4.08 15.54 8.85
CA ASN A 171 4.93 16.10 7.81
C ASN A 171 4.07 16.37 6.58
N MET A 172 4.31 17.52 5.94
CA MET A 172 3.67 17.92 4.68
C MET A 172 4.75 18.18 3.64
N CYS A 173 5.43 17.11 3.28
CA CYS A 173 6.49 17.04 2.29
C CYS A 173 6.55 15.62 1.72
N ARG A 174 7.28 15.46 0.61
CA ARG A 174 7.61 14.15 0.04
C ARG A 174 8.18 13.22 1.12
N HIS A 175 7.61 12.03 1.28
CA HIS A 175 8.13 11.03 2.21
C HIS A 175 9.23 10.23 1.52
N GLU A 176 10.48 10.59 1.78
CA GLU A 176 11.63 9.98 1.12
C GLU A 176 12.74 9.72 2.14
N ILE A 177 13.26 8.49 2.11
CA ILE A 177 14.38 8.02 2.92
C ILE A 177 15.40 7.52 1.92
N THR A 178 16.58 8.15 1.85
CA THR A 178 17.62 7.80 0.89
C THR A 178 18.80 7.18 1.65
N PRO A 179 18.89 5.83 1.73
CA PRO A 179 20.10 5.18 2.20
C PRO A 179 21.28 5.56 1.31
N ASP A 180 22.48 5.67 1.90
CA ASP A 180 23.71 5.95 1.15
C ASP A 180 24.74 4.82 1.38
N PRO A 181 25.03 3.97 0.36
CA PRO A 181 24.35 3.91 -0.94
C PRO A 181 22.93 3.31 -0.82
N PRO A 182 22.03 3.56 -1.80
CA PRO A 182 20.74 2.88 -1.87
C PRO A 182 20.92 1.37 -1.97
N ARG A 183 19.96 0.63 -1.42
CA ARG A 183 20.01 -0.83 -1.37
C ARG A 183 19.76 -1.43 -2.76
N LEU A 184 20.71 -2.20 -3.26
CA LEU A 184 20.57 -2.94 -4.52
C LEU A 184 19.69 -4.18 -4.35
N LEU A 185 18.70 -4.34 -5.22
CA LEU A 185 17.80 -5.49 -5.32
C LEU A 185 17.79 -6.02 -6.75
N THR A 186 18.16 -7.29 -6.94
CA THR A 186 18.17 -7.98 -8.24
C THR A 186 17.47 -9.33 -8.14
N ILE A 187 17.12 -9.95 -9.28
CA ILE A 187 16.62 -11.34 -9.30
C ILE A 187 17.75 -12.27 -8.82
N GLY A 188 17.49 -13.04 -7.75
CA GLY A 188 18.49 -13.84 -7.05
C GLY A 188 19.42 -13.06 -6.10
N GLY A 189 19.26 -11.74 -6.03
CA GLY A 189 19.90 -10.82 -5.08
C GLY A 189 18.88 -10.09 -4.21
N GLY A 190 17.86 -10.82 -3.75
CA GLY A 190 16.77 -10.32 -2.89
C GLY A 190 15.39 -10.43 -3.54
N LEU A 191 15.30 -10.56 -4.87
CA LEU A 191 14.03 -10.65 -5.59
C LEU A 191 13.86 -12.00 -6.29
N LEU A 192 12.61 -12.46 -6.40
CA LEU A 192 12.21 -13.62 -7.21
C LEU A 192 11.61 -13.19 -8.55
N ALA A 193 10.90 -12.05 -8.57
CA ALA A 193 10.28 -11.50 -9.78
C ALA A 193 10.07 -9.99 -9.65
N ILE A 194 10.00 -9.33 -10.81
CA ILE A 194 9.71 -7.91 -10.97
C ILE A 194 8.59 -7.79 -12.01
N ASP A 195 7.45 -7.23 -11.60
CA ASP A 195 6.29 -7.04 -12.48
C ASP A 195 5.98 -5.55 -12.64
N GLN A 196 5.95 -5.06 -13.87
CA GLN A 196 5.55 -3.68 -14.13
C GLN A 196 4.03 -3.53 -14.04
N GLU A 197 3.58 -2.56 -13.25
CA GLU A 197 2.17 -2.16 -13.20
C GLU A 197 1.88 -1.16 -14.32
N ARG A 198 0.74 -1.34 -14.99
CA ARG A 198 0.36 -0.51 -16.15
C ARG A 198 -0.04 0.90 -15.68
N ASN A 199 0.86 1.87 -15.82
CA ASN A 199 0.57 3.29 -15.55
C ASN A 199 -0.12 3.93 -16.79
N LEU A 200 -1.45 4.09 -16.79
CA LEU A 200 -2.20 4.64 -17.94
C LEU A 200 -2.16 6.18 -18.05
N ASN A 201 -1.62 6.88 -17.05
CA ASN A 201 -1.70 8.34 -16.92
C ASN A 201 -0.33 9.06 -16.92
N SER A 202 0.78 8.33 -17.15
CA SER A 202 2.12 8.93 -17.26
C SER A 202 2.47 9.13 -18.73
N LYS A 203 2.91 10.33 -19.09
CA LYS A 203 3.39 10.66 -20.43
C LYS A 203 4.72 11.40 -20.25
N ALA A 204 5.82 10.80 -20.68
CA ALA A 204 7.11 11.49 -20.74
C ALA A 204 7.01 12.70 -21.67
N ILE A 205 7.27 13.90 -21.14
CA ILE A 205 7.19 15.17 -21.86
C ILE A 205 8.56 15.49 -22.45
N THR A 206 8.65 15.63 -23.76
CA THR A 206 9.91 16.01 -24.41
C THR A 206 9.91 17.45 -24.92
N ARG A 207 8.74 18.11 -24.96
CA ARG A 207 8.60 19.55 -25.23
C ARG A 207 7.54 20.19 -24.33
N LEU A 208 7.88 21.31 -23.70
CA LEU A 208 7.01 22.04 -22.79
C LEU A 208 6.80 23.49 -23.24
N TYR A 209 5.54 23.88 -23.43
CA TYR A 209 5.14 25.29 -23.49
C TYR A 209 4.79 25.75 -22.07
N ALA A 210 5.35 26.86 -21.62
CA ALA A 210 5.09 27.37 -20.28
C ALA A 210 4.63 28.83 -20.30
N PHE A 211 3.62 29.14 -19.49
CA PHE A 211 3.04 30.47 -19.36
C PHE A 211 2.94 30.87 -17.89
N GLY A 212 3.21 32.12 -17.58
CA GLY A 212 2.89 32.71 -16.28
C GLY A 212 1.44 33.22 -16.22
N SER A 213 1.20 34.12 -15.28
CA SER A 213 -0.10 34.78 -15.07
C SER A 213 -0.43 35.81 -16.15
N THR A 214 -1.68 36.29 -16.10
CA THR A 214 -2.14 37.49 -16.81
C THR A 214 -1.93 38.79 -16.01
N LYS A 215 -1.58 38.68 -14.72
CA LYS A 215 -1.45 39.81 -13.78
C LYS A 215 -0.27 40.72 -14.11
N ASN A 216 -0.46 42.02 -13.87
CA ASN A 216 0.57 43.07 -13.97
C ASN A 216 1.23 43.18 -15.36
N LEU A 217 0.46 42.88 -16.42
CA LEU A 217 0.89 42.99 -17.81
C LEU A 217 0.09 44.10 -18.51
N PRO A 218 0.72 44.95 -19.32
CA PRO A 218 0.01 45.92 -20.14
C PRO A 218 -0.65 45.25 -21.34
N ALA A 219 -1.68 45.90 -21.90
CA ALA A 219 -2.44 45.38 -23.03
C ALA A 219 -1.59 45.15 -24.30
N ASP A 220 -0.46 45.86 -24.44
CA ASP A 220 0.48 45.79 -25.55
C ASP A 220 1.69 44.87 -25.30
N TYR A 221 1.70 44.07 -24.21
CA TYR A 221 2.76 43.10 -23.90
C TYR A 221 2.99 42.06 -25.03
N GLY A 222 2.04 41.92 -25.96
CA GLY A 222 2.15 41.02 -27.12
C GLY A 222 1.62 39.61 -26.87
N SER A 223 1.25 39.29 -25.63
CA SER A 223 0.57 38.06 -25.21
C SER A 223 -0.39 38.37 -24.06
N SER A 224 -1.42 37.54 -23.87
CA SER A 224 -2.34 37.66 -22.73
C SER A 224 -1.73 37.15 -21.41
N ARG A 225 -0.64 36.39 -21.47
CA ARG A 225 0.08 35.80 -20.32
C ARG A 225 1.56 36.06 -20.42
N LEU A 226 2.24 36.12 -19.28
CA LEU A 226 3.71 36.19 -19.20
C LEU A 226 4.31 34.99 -19.96
N GLN A 227 5.26 35.25 -20.86
CA GLN A 227 5.91 34.22 -21.68
C GLN A 227 7.38 34.08 -21.31
N MET A 228 7.94 32.89 -21.56
CA MET A 228 9.39 32.67 -21.54
C MET A 228 10.07 33.42 -22.70
N SER A 229 11.39 33.59 -22.62
CA SER A 229 12.20 34.18 -23.70
C SER A 229 12.26 33.30 -24.95
N VAL A 230 11.88 32.03 -24.82
CA VAL A 230 11.79 31.02 -25.89
C VAL A 230 10.36 30.47 -25.97
N PRO A 231 9.88 30.03 -27.16
CA PRO A 231 8.51 29.55 -27.30
C PRO A 231 8.23 28.25 -26.52
N TYR A 232 9.24 27.41 -26.33
CA TYR A 232 9.15 26.15 -25.58
C TYR A 232 10.53 25.71 -25.08
N LEU A 233 10.53 24.84 -24.07
CA LEU A 233 11.70 24.06 -23.66
C LEU A 233 11.62 22.67 -24.28
N GLU A 234 12.77 22.09 -24.66
CA GLU A 234 12.83 20.78 -25.32
C GLU A 234 14.01 19.94 -24.81
N VAL A 235 13.76 18.65 -24.62
CA VAL A 235 14.77 17.67 -24.18
C VAL A 235 15.71 17.36 -25.35
N THR A 236 17.00 17.64 -25.16
CA THR A 236 18.00 17.43 -26.21
C THR A 236 18.21 15.94 -26.48
N GLY A 237 18.07 15.52 -27.75
CA GLY A 237 18.30 14.14 -28.17
C GLY A 237 17.12 13.19 -27.95
N ALA A 238 15.94 13.69 -27.58
CA ALA A 238 14.74 12.88 -27.46
C ALA A 238 14.37 12.22 -28.81
N PRO A 239 14.01 10.92 -28.83
CA PRO A 239 13.72 10.19 -30.07
C PRO A 239 12.39 10.61 -30.71
N PHE A 240 11.47 11.19 -29.94
CA PHE A 240 10.16 11.68 -30.39
C PHE A 240 9.77 12.96 -29.66
N VAL A 241 8.97 13.81 -30.31
CA VAL A 241 8.39 15.01 -29.69
C VAL A 241 7.06 14.66 -29.03
N VAL A 242 6.98 14.95 -27.75
CA VAL A 242 5.82 14.74 -26.90
C VAL A 242 5.53 16.04 -26.17
N GLU A 243 4.50 16.74 -26.65
CA GLU A 243 4.19 18.10 -26.18
C GLU A 243 3.27 18.09 -24.95
N ASP A 244 3.47 19.08 -24.09
CA ASP A 244 2.57 19.47 -23.01
C ASP A 244 2.60 20.99 -22.77
N VAL A 245 1.59 21.51 -22.06
CA VAL A 245 1.46 22.92 -21.69
C VAL A 245 1.30 23.06 -20.17
N GLN A 246 2.18 23.83 -19.54
CA GLN A 246 2.09 24.11 -18.10
C GLN A 246 1.89 25.61 -17.84
N THR A 247 0.87 25.96 -17.06
CA THR A 247 0.64 27.33 -16.61
C THR A 247 1.06 27.49 -15.16
N PHE A 248 1.75 28.59 -14.84
CA PHE A 248 2.21 28.96 -13.51
C PHE A 248 1.57 30.31 -13.14
N ASP A 249 0.29 30.32 -12.79
CA ASP A 249 -0.49 31.55 -12.51
C ASP A 249 0.07 32.41 -11.37
N GLN A 250 0.90 31.81 -10.50
CA GLN A 250 1.63 32.47 -9.43
C GLN A 250 2.86 33.24 -9.91
N VAL A 251 3.34 33.00 -11.13
CA VAL A 251 4.51 33.67 -11.70
C VAL A 251 4.04 34.85 -12.55
N TYR A 252 4.30 36.05 -12.06
CA TYR A 252 3.96 37.31 -12.73
C TYR A 252 4.92 38.40 -12.27
N PRO A 253 5.07 39.50 -13.04
CA PRO A 253 5.85 40.64 -12.59
C PRO A 253 5.33 41.14 -11.24
N ARG A 254 6.14 41.02 -10.19
CA ARG A 254 5.73 41.33 -8.81
C ARG A 254 6.91 41.69 -7.92
N ARG A 255 6.60 42.37 -6.83
CA ARG A 255 7.51 42.69 -5.72
C ARG A 255 6.83 42.35 -4.41
N THR A 256 7.54 41.67 -3.53
CA THR A 256 7.12 41.53 -2.12
C THR A 256 7.69 42.71 -1.34
N GLY A 257 6.83 43.67 -0.99
CA GLY A 257 7.16 44.83 -0.17
C GLY A 257 7.12 44.51 1.32
N THR A 258 7.70 45.40 2.13
CA THR A 258 7.69 45.29 3.60
C THR A 258 7.24 46.62 4.20
N ILE A 259 6.21 46.57 5.03
CA ILE A 259 5.66 47.73 5.71
C ILE A 259 6.68 48.24 6.73
N SER A 260 7.11 49.48 6.52
CA SER A 260 8.07 50.17 7.38
C SER A 260 7.37 51.00 8.46
N GLU A 261 6.19 51.54 8.15
CA GLU A 261 5.42 52.40 9.04
C GLU A 261 3.92 52.25 8.76
N VAL A 262 3.09 52.29 9.81
CA VAL A 262 1.62 52.28 9.75
C VAL A 262 1.08 53.47 10.53
N ARG A 263 0.03 54.11 10.00
CA ARG A 263 -0.75 55.12 10.72
C ARG A 263 -2.24 54.95 10.49
N GLU A 264 -3.04 55.42 11.44
CA GLU A 264 -4.50 55.48 11.34
C GLU A 264 -4.96 56.93 11.49
N ALA A 265 -5.92 57.35 10.66
CA ALA A 265 -6.53 58.66 10.74
C ALA A 265 -8.02 58.56 10.36
N SER A 266 -8.91 58.94 11.29
CA SER A 266 -10.36 58.97 11.08
C SER A 266 -10.95 57.61 10.63
N GLY A 267 -10.39 56.50 11.12
CA GLY A 267 -10.81 55.14 10.78
C GLY A 267 -10.23 54.59 9.47
N ILE A 268 -9.35 55.34 8.79
CA ILE A 268 -8.65 54.90 7.58
C ILE A 268 -7.20 54.54 7.93
N TYR A 269 -6.75 53.40 7.42
CA TYR A 269 -5.40 52.88 7.66
C TYR A 269 -4.48 53.18 6.47
N TYR A 270 -3.27 53.62 6.80
CA TYR A 270 -2.23 53.96 5.84
C TYR A 270 -0.94 53.23 6.19
N PHE A 271 -0.11 52.93 5.20
CA PHE A 271 1.21 52.37 5.43
C PHE A 271 2.26 52.89 4.44
N LYS A 272 3.53 52.81 4.84
CA LYS A 272 4.70 53.15 4.01
C LYS A 272 5.63 51.96 3.82
N ASP A 273 6.31 51.90 2.69
CA ASP A 273 7.39 50.97 2.40
C ASP A 273 8.60 51.76 1.92
N PHE A 274 9.59 51.97 2.79
CA PHE A 274 10.79 52.73 2.45
C PHE A 274 11.70 52.02 1.43
N GLY A 275 11.45 50.74 1.15
CA GLY A 275 12.13 49.99 0.11
C GLY A 275 11.43 50.06 -1.25
N LEU A 276 10.32 50.79 -1.40
CA LEU A 276 9.66 50.99 -2.69
C LEU A 276 10.43 52.06 -3.50
N THR A 277 10.99 51.66 -4.64
CA THR A 277 11.91 52.51 -5.42
C THR A 277 11.29 53.13 -6.68
N PHE A 278 9.96 53.05 -6.82
CA PHE A 278 9.23 53.58 -7.97
C PHE A 278 7.86 54.09 -7.51
N ASP A 279 7.27 55.01 -8.26
CA ASP A 279 5.93 55.51 -7.99
C ASP A 279 4.88 54.61 -8.67
N PRO A 280 4.01 53.90 -7.93
CA PRO A 280 2.94 53.08 -8.51
C PRO A 280 1.97 53.84 -9.42
N ASN A 281 1.82 55.16 -9.28
CA ASN A 281 0.93 55.96 -10.12
C ASN A 281 1.47 56.11 -11.56
N ASP A 282 2.78 56.02 -11.77
CA ASP A 282 3.41 56.05 -13.11
C ASP A 282 3.13 54.78 -13.93
N TYR A 283 2.59 53.74 -13.29
CA TYR A 283 2.46 52.39 -13.82
C TYR A 283 1.01 51.87 -13.82
N GLU A 284 0.02 52.76 -13.83
CA GLU A 284 -1.40 52.37 -13.84
C GLU A 284 -1.82 51.65 -15.12
N LEU A 285 -2.58 50.56 -14.97
CA LEU A 285 -3.18 49.86 -16.10
C LEU A 285 -4.58 50.43 -16.40
N PRO A 286 -4.91 50.76 -17.67
CA PRO A 286 -6.22 51.33 -18.00
C PRO A 286 -7.41 50.45 -17.58
N GLY A 287 -8.34 51.04 -16.84
CA GLY A 287 -9.58 50.37 -16.42
C GLY A 287 -9.44 49.45 -15.19
N LEU A 288 -8.28 49.43 -14.54
CA LEU A 288 -8.04 48.67 -13.30
C LEU A 288 -7.63 49.61 -12.16
N THR A 289 -8.15 49.37 -10.96
CA THR A 289 -7.71 50.04 -9.73
C THR A 289 -6.52 49.29 -9.13
N LYS A 290 -5.63 49.98 -8.39
CA LYS A 290 -4.47 49.36 -7.73
C LYS A 290 -4.93 48.58 -6.52
N HIS A 291 -4.32 47.43 -6.28
CA HIS A 291 -4.62 46.62 -5.12
C HIS A 291 -3.34 46.14 -4.44
N VAL A 292 -3.45 45.84 -3.14
CA VAL A 292 -2.43 45.12 -2.37
C VAL A 292 -3.03 43.87 -1.76
N VAL A 293 -2.28 42.78 -1.86
CA VAL A 293 -2.58 41.54 -1.14
C VAL A 293 -1.49 41.29 -0.10
N PHE A 294 -1.87 41.24 1.16
CA PHE A 294 -0.95 41.00 2.26
C PHE A 294 -0.41 39.56 2.22
N GLN A 295 0.89 39.40 2.41
CA GLN A 295 1.59 38.11 2.40
C GLN A 295 1.93 37.61 3.81
N SER A 296 1.81 38.46 4.82
CA SER A 296 2.00 38.13 6.23
C SER A 296 1.18 39.07 7.13
N GLY A 297 1.31 38.90 8.45
CA GLY A 297 0.60 39.72 9.44
C GLY A 297 -0.85 39.29 9.66
N SER A 298 -1.58 40.11 10.42
CA SER A 298 -3.00 39.85 10.72
C SER A 298 -3.89 39.92 9.48
N LEU A 299 -3.45 40.59 8.42
CA LEU A 299 -4.18 40.74 7.17
C LEU A 299 -3.77 39.72 6.09
N VAL A 300 -2.95 38.72 6.41
CA VAL A 300 -2.42 37.77 5.42
C VAL A 300 -3.52 37.19 4.51
N GLY A 301 -3.30 37.32 3.20
CA GLY A 301 -4.21 36.83 2.19
C GLY A 301 -5.42 37.72 1.90
N LEU A 302 -5.62 38.80 2.65
CA LEU A 302 -6.65 39.79 2.37
C LEU A 302 -6.18 40.78 1.31
N ASP A 303 -7.16 41.21 0.53
CA ASP A 303 -7.00 42.03 -0.66
C ASP A 303 -7.66 43.38 -0.45
N PHE A 304 -6.93 44.46 -0.69
CA PHE A 304 -7.43 45.82 -0.53
C PHE A 304 -7.17 46.62 -1.79
N GLU A 305 -8.19 47.32 -2.27
CA GLU A 305 -7.97 48.46 -3.18
C GLU A 305 -7.15 49.52 -2.43
N VAL A 306 -6.22 50.17 -3.14
CA VAL A 306 -5.36 51.19 -2.54
C VAL A 306 -5.22 52.43 -3.41
N ASN A 307 -5.08 53.58 -2.75
CA ASN A 307 -4.51 54.78 -3.34
C ASN A 307 -3.05 54.93 -2.92
N TYR A 308 -2.22 55.52 -3.78
CA TYR A 308 -0.84 55.88 -3.45
C TYR A 308 -0.65 57.38 -3.58
N ASN A 309 -0.11 58.01 -2.53
CA ASN A 309 0.23 59.43 -2.54
C ASN A 309 1.73 59.61 -2.78
N SER A 310 2.07 60.14 -3.96
CA SER A 310 3.45 60.37 -4.42
C SER A 310 4.23 61.39 -3.56
N ASP A 311 3.56 62.39 -2.97
CA ASP A 311 4.24 63.42 -2.17
C ASP A 311 4.65 62.91 -0.78
N THR A 312 3.85 62.01 -0.22
CA THR A 312 4.05 61.46 1.14
C THR A 312 4.59 60.03 1.13
N GLU A 313 4.69 59.39 -0.03
CA GLU A 313 5.12 58.01 -0.25
C GLU A 313 4.35 57.01 0.61
N GLU A 314 3.02 57.12 0.62
CA GLU A 314 2.15 56.30 1.47
C GLU A 314 0.99 55.68 0.70
N PHE A 315 0.64 54.45 1.08
CA PHE A 315 -0.56 53.77 0.63
C PHE A 315 -1.72 54.05 1.59
N GLU A 316 -2.89 54.32 1.03
CA GLU A 316 -4.18 54.34 1.72
C GLU A 316 -4.91 53.01 1.45
N LEU A 317 -5.31 52.29 2.49
CA LEU A 317 -6.14 51.10 2.35
C LEU A 317 -7.62 51.51 2.24
N ILE A 318 -8.27 51.15 1.14
CA ILE A 318 -9.70 51.39 0.96
C ILE A 318 -10.47 50.31 1.73
N ALA A 319 -11.26 50.75 2.70
CA ALA A 319 -12.05 49.84 3.53
C ALA A 319 -13.21 49.22 2.75
N TYR A 320 -13.49 47.94 3.00
CA TYR A 320 -14.66 47.25 2.46
C TYR A 320 -15.36 46.43 3.55
N GLU A 321 -16.63 46.11 3.34
CA GLU A 321 -17.42 45.28 4.24
C GLU A 321 -17.52 43.86 3.70
N GLU A 322 -17.11 42.87 4.49
CA GLU A 322 -17.32 41.47 4.14
C GLU A 322 -18.80 41.07 4.22
N GLN A 323 -19.17 39.94 3.61
CA GLN A 323 -20.53 39.36 3.76
C GLN A 323 -20.92 39.07 5.22
N SER A 324 -19.94 39.00 6.13
CA SER A 324 -20.12 38.84 7.56
C SER A 324 -20.60 40.12 8.27
N GLY A 325 -20.59 41.26 7.57
CA GLY A 325 -20.85 42.60 8.13
C GLY A 325 -19.62 43.22 8.81
N LEU A 326 -18.45 42.59 8.71
CA LEU A 326 -17.20 43.10 9.25
C LEU A 326 -16.54 44.07 8.27
N SER A 327 -16.35 45.32 8.67
CA SER A 327 -15.54 46.27 7.92
C SER A 327 -14.06 45.98 8.13
N LEU A 328 -13.31 45.81 7.04
CA LEU A 328 -11.87 45.61 7.06
C LEU A 328 -11.16 46.77 6.37
N PRO A 329 -9.97 47.19 6.84
CA PRO A 329 -9.29 46.69 8.04
C PRO A 329 -9.92 47.23 9.33
N SER A 330 -9.97 46.40 10.38
CA SER A 330 -10.45 46.78 11.71
C SER A 330 -9.84 45.89 12.79
N SER A 331 -9.62 46.42 14.00
CA SER A 331 -8.96 45.67 15.08
C SER A 331 -9.71 44.36 15.40
N PRO A 332 -9.03 43.20 15.49
CA PRO A 332 -7.57 43.01 15.51
C PRO A 332 -6.89 42.81 14.13
N LEU A 333 -7.64 42.85 13.04
CA LEU A 333 -7.18 42.67 11.65
C LEU A 333 -6.76 44.02 11.04
N ILE A 334 -5.55 44.48 11.38
CA ILE A 334 -4.95 45.75 10.93
C ILE A 334 -3.54 45.51 10.39
N PRO A 335 -3.01 46.38 9.50
CA PRO A 335 -1.62 46.28 9.07
C PRO A 335 -0.67 46.65 10.23
N ALA A 336 0.51 46.02 10.27
CA ALA A 336 1.55 46.30 11.25
C ALA A 336 2.94 46.47 10.60
N ASN A 337 3.86 47.13 11.31
CA ASN A 337 5.26 47.24 10.87
C ASN A 337 5.90 45.85 10.77
N GLY A 338 6.56 45.58 9.65
CA GLY A 338 7.18 44.30 9.33
C GLY A 338 6.27 43.36 8.51
N ASP A 339 4.98 43.66 8.36
CA ASP A 339 4.10 42.89 7.48
C ASP A 339 4.55 43.03 6.03
N THR A 340 4.37 41.98 5.24
CA THR A 340 4.75 41.95 3.82
C THR A 340 3.52 41.97 2.93
N TYR A 341 3.65 42.52 1.73
CA TYR A 341 2.53 42.68 0.79
C TYR A 341 3.00 42.57 -0.67
N ILE A 342 2.07 42.31 -1.59
CA ILE A 342 2.31 42.39 -3.03
C ILE A 342 1.30 43.37 -3.62
N ILE A 343 1.80 44.37 -4.36
CA ILE A 343 0.99 45.28 -5.16
C ILE A 343 0.68 44.65 -6.54
N TYR A 344 -0.53 44.83 -7.03
CA TYR A 344 -0.95 44.38 -8.35
C TYR A 344 -1.98 45.32 -8.99
N ASN A 345 -2.38 44.99 -10.24
CA ASN A 345 -3.12 45.86 -11.17
C ASN A 345 -2.32 47.10 -11.62
N ILE A 346 -0.99 46.98 -11.63
CA ILE A 346 -0.07 47.96 -12.19
C ILE A 346 0.88 47.25 -13.15
N GLU A 347 1.39 47.97 -14.14
CA GLU A 347 2.49 47.51 -14.99
C GLU A 347 3.79 47.58 -14.18
N MET A 348 4.30 46.45 -13.69
CA MET A 348 5.53 46.51 -12.90
C MET A 348 6.73 46.98 -13.74
N PRO A 349 7.70 47.73 -13.16
CA PRO A 349 8.92 48.13 -13.86
C PRO A 349 9.67 46.97 -14.52
N GLU A 350 10.46 47.28 -15.55
CA GLU A 350 11.12 46.29 -16.42
C GLU A 350 11.99 45.25 -15.68
N SER A 351 12.62 45.65 -14.58
CA SER A 351 13.42 44.75 -13.73
C SER A 351 12.58 43.61 -13.14
N TYR A 352 11.33 43.88 -12.74
CA TYR A 352 10.42 42.88 -12.19
C TYR A 352 9.81 41.99 -13.28
N LYS A 353 9.61 42.52 -14.49
CA LYS A 353 9.23 41.70 -15.65
C LYS A 353 10.34 40.71 -15.99
N THR A 354 11.58 41.19 -16.08
CA THR A 354 12.77 40.35 -16.33
C THR A 354 12.93 39.27 -15.27
N ALA A 355 12.77 39.63 -13.99
CA ALA A 355 12.82 38.67 -12.88
C ALA A 355 11.71 37.61 -12.96
N ALA A 356 10.49 37.99 -13.34
CA ALA A 356 9.37 37.07 -13.49
C ALA A 356 9.55 36.12 -14.68
N VAL A 357 10.10 36.58 -15.81
CA VAL A 357 10.46 35.71 -16.94
C VAL A 357 11.52 34.68 -16.52
N ALA A 358 12.55 35.10 -15.79
CA ALA A 358 13.56 34.19 -15.27
C ALA A 358 12.98 33.18 -14.26
N GLU A 359 12.05 33.61 -13.38
CA GLU A 359 11.32 32.72 -12.47
C GLU A 359 10.48 31.69 -13.26
N LEU A 360 9.80 32.12 -14.32
CA LEU A 360 8.98 31.26 -15.19
C LEU A 360 9.85 30.21 -15.89
N GLU A 361 10.98 30.61 -16.46
CA GLU A 361 11.91 29.70 -17.13
C GLU A 361 12.50 28.67 -16.15
N ALA A 362 12.90 29.11 -14.95
CA ALA A 362 13.42 28.20 -13.93
C ALA A 362 12.35 27.17 -13.49
N LYS A 363 11.11 27.62 -13.26
CA LYS A 363 9.99 26.73 -12.88
C LYS A 363 9.59 25.80 -14.03
N ALA A 364 9.57 26.29 -15.26
CA ALA A 364 9.30 25.49 -16.45
C ALA A 364 10.37 24.42 -16.66
N GLN A 365 11.65 24.76 -16.50
CA GLN A 365 12.74 23.79 -16.62
C GLN A 365 12.68 22.73 -15.52
N ALA A 366 12.38 23.12 -14.27
CA ALA A 366 12.17 22.16 -13.18
C ALA A 366 11.00 21.21 -13.47
N TYR A 367 9.89 21.73 -14.01
CA TYR A 367 8.75 20.91 -14.42
C TYR A 367 9.11 19.95 -15.56
N LEU A 368 9.80 20.42 -16.61
CA LEU A 368 10.24 19.55 -17.70
C LEU A 368 11.16 18.44 -17.18
N ASN A 369 12.17 18.78 -16.37
CA ASN A 369 13.09 17.80 -15.80
C ASN A 369 12.38 16.73 -14.95
N ALA A 370 11.31 17.12 -14.25
CA ALA A 370 10.54 16.18 -13.41
C ALA A 370 9.59 15.27 -14.21
N ASN A 371 9.30 15.60 -15.47
CA ASN A 371 8.32 14.89 -16.30
C ASN A 371 8.91 14.39 -17.64
N GLN A 372 10.22 14.54 -17.87
CA GLN A 372 10.86 14.12 -19.12
C GLN A 372 11.06 12.60 -19.23
N ASP A 373 11.07 11.90 -18.10
CA ASP A 373 11.27 10.45 -18.04
C ASP A 373 9.94 9.70 -17.87
N ASP A 374 9.87 8.47 -18.37
CA ASP A 374 8.74 7.60 -18.13
C ASP A 374 8.68 7.20 -16.64
N LEU A 375 7.55 7.54 -15.99
CA LEU A 375 7.29 7.16 -14.62
C LEU A 375 6.90 5.68 -14.55
N ILE A 376 7.61 4.90 -13.74
CA ILE A 376 7.35 3.47 -13.60
C ILE A 376 6.79 3.13 -12.22
N SER A 377 6.01 2.05 -12.20
CA SER A 377 5.52 1.40 -10.98
C SER A 377 5.81 -0.09 -11.11
N LEU A 378 6.47 -0.66 -10.11
CA LEU A 378 6.85 -2.07 -10.09
C LEU A 378 6.29 -2.74 -8.84
N ASN A 379 5.77 -3.95 -9.01
CA ASN A 379 5.52 -4.90 -7.95
C ASN A 379 6.73 -5.83 -7.84
N LEU A 380 7.31 -5.92 -6.65
CA LEU A 380 8.48 -6.75 -6.39
C LEU A 380 8.06 -7.99 -5.61
N ALA A 381 8.37 -9.17 -6.15
CA ALA A 381 8.23 -10.42 -5.43
C ALA A 381 9.54 -10.71 -4.71
N GLN A 382 9.47 -10.76 -3.38
CA GLN A 382 10.62 -10.91 -2.51
C GLN A 382 11.16 -12.35 -2.45
N ASP A 383 12.48 -12.52 -2.35
CA ASP A 383 13.10 -13.76 -1.85
C ASP A 383 13.15 -13.75 -0.31
N GLU A 384 12.24 -14.52 0.32
CA GLU A 384 12.12 -14.62 1.78
C GLU A 384 13.40 -15.17 2.43
N VAL A 385 14.07 -16.14 1.80
CA VAL A 385 15.25 -16.81 2.36
C VAL A 385 16.39 -15.81 2.45
N GLN A 386 16.60 -15.03 1.39
CA GLN A 386 17.67 -14.05 1.34
C GLN A 386 17.43 -12.89 2.30
N PHE A 387 16.23 -12.29 2.30
CA PHE A 387 15.91 -11.22 3.25
C PHE A 387 16.03 -11.68 4.70
N THR A 388 15.67 -12.93 5.01
CA THR A 388 15.82 -13.46 6.38
C THR A 388 17.29 -13.71 6.72
N ARG A 389 18.08 -14.27 5.79
CA ARG A 389 19.52 -14.53 5.98
C ARG A 389 20.30 -13.24 6.23
N ASP A 390 19.97 -12.18 5.48
CA ASP A 390 20.70 -10.92 5.47
C ASP A 390 20.07 -9.88 6.44
N ASP A 391 19.08 -10.30 7.23
CA ASP A 391 18.28 -9.46 8.14
C ASP A 391 17.76 -8.17 7.49
N MET A 392 17.24 -8.32 6.27
CA MET A 392 16.83 -7.22 5.42
C MET A 392 15.37 -6.85 5.69
N THR A 393 15.12 -5.56 5.87
CA THR A 393 13.78 -4.97 5.95
C THR A 393 13.72 -3.71 5.12
N LEU A 394 12.55 -3.43 4.53
CA LEU A 394 12.27 -2.21 3.80
C LEU A 394 11.37 -1.30 4.64
N GLN A 395 11.50 0.01 4.41
CA GLN A 395 10.66 1.03 5.03
C GLN A 395 9.88 1.80 3.97
N LEU A 396 8.74 2.35 4.39
CA LEU A 396 7.93 3.19 3.52
C LEU A 396 8.72 4.47 3.23
N GLY A 397 8.78 4.90 1.97
CA GLY A 397 9.60 6.04 1.56
C GLY A 397 11.08 5.71 1.28
N GLU A 398 11.57 4.49 1.57
CA GLU A 398 12.94 4.07 1.28
C GLU A 398 13.21 4.03 -0.23
N ILE A 399 14.32 4.64 -0.66
CA ILE A 399 14.85 4.50 -2.02
C ILE A 399 15.67 3.21 -2.10
N VAL A 400 15.29 2.34 -3.03
CA VAL A 400 16.02 1.12 -3.39
C VAL A 400 16.49 1.20 -4.84
N THR A 401 17.61 0.57 -5.15
CA THR A 401 18.06 0.39 -6.53
C THR A 401 17.56 -0.96 -7.03
N VAL A 402 16.66 -0.98 -8.01
CA VAL A 402 16.21 -2.20 -8.67
C VAL A 402 16.99 -2.37 -9.96
N GLN A 403 17.66 -3.51 -10.13
CA GLN A 403 18.46 -3.81 -11.32
C GLN A 403 18.10 -5.18 -11.91
N ASP A 404 17.92 -5.21 -13.24
CA ASP A 404 17.79 -6.43 -14.02
C ASP A 404 18.40 -6.22 -15.41
N ASP A 405 19.38 -7.06 -15.77
CA ASP A 405 20.12 -6.94 -17.03
C ASP A 405 19.25 -7.22 -18.28
N ASN A 406 18.06 -7.81 -18.11
CA ASN A 406 17.15 -8.17 -19.21
C ASN A 406 15.99 -7.18 -19.38
N ILE A 407 15.83 -6.23 -18.45
CA ILE A 407 14.79 -5.20 -18.50
C ILE A 407 15.48 -3.87 -18.76
N GLU A 408 15.37 -3.35 -19.99
CA GLU A 408 16.07 -2.13 -20.45
C GLU A 408 16.03 -0.96 -19.44
N PRO A 409 14.86 -0.53 -18.89
CA PRO A 409 14.83 0.59 -17.93
C PRO A 409 15.47 0.29 -16.57
N LEU A 410 15.94 -0.94 -16.32
CA LEU A 410 16.54 -1.40 -15.07
C LEU A 410 17.98 -1.90 -15.25
N THR A 411 18.53 -1.94 -16.47
CA THR A 411 19.84 -2.55 -16.75
C THR A 411 21.00 -1.84 -16.03
N GLU A 412 20.96 -0.52 -15.91
CA GLU A 412 21.97 0.27 -15.19
C GLU A 412 21.67 0.42 -13.68
N GLY A 413 20.57 -0.19 -13.21
CA GLY A 413 20.03 -0.01 -11.87
C GLY A 413 19.22 1.29 -11.75
N ARG A 414 17.94 1.17 -11.38
CA ARG A 414 17.05 2.31 -11.20
C ARG A 414 16.74 2.54 -9.73
N ASN A 415 17.04 3.73 -9.25
CA ASN A 415 16.61 4.17 -7.93
C ASN A 415 15.11 4.44 -7.96
N ILE A 416 14.36 3.78 -7.10
CA ILE A 416 12.91 3.87 -7.05
C ILE A 416 12.42 3.71 -5.61
N ARG A 417 11.36 4.43 -5.27
CA ARG A 417 10.88 4.57 -3.89
C ARG A 417 9.87 3.49 -3.52
N VAL A 418 10.01 2.90 -2.33
CA VAL A 418 8.99 2.03 -1.73
C VAL A 418 7.75 2.86 -1.35
N THR A 419 6.67 2.69 -2.11
CA THR A 419 5.43 3.48 -1.93
C THR A 419 4.32 2.71 -1.22
N ALA A 420 4.37 1.38 -1.22
CA ALA A 420 3.49 0.54 -0.42
C ALA A 420 4.10 -0.85 -0.15
N PHE A 421 3.71 -1.49 0.94
CA PHE A 421 4.00 -2.90 1.20
C PHE A 421 3.02 -3.54 2.18
N LYS A 422 2.94 -4.87 2.13
CA LYS A 422 2.34 -5.71 3.17
C LYS A 422 3.39 -6.57 3.83
N ARG A 423 3.60 -6.42 5.14
CA ARG A 423 4.66 -7.12 5.90
C ARG A 423 4.08 -7.95 7.03
N TYR A 424 4.52 -9.20 7.18
CA TYR A 424 4.03 -10.07 8.26
C TYR A 424 4.55 -9.63 9.64
N LEU A 425 3.65 -9.61 10.64
CA LEU A 425 3.98 -9.13 11.99
C LEU A 425 4.93 -10.06 12.74
N ASN A 426 4.81 -11.37 12.53
CA ASN A 426 5.64 -12.37 13.19
C ASN A 426 6.90 -12.74 12.39
N LYS A 427 7.02 -12.25 11.16
CA LYS A 427 8.16 -12.43 10.24
C LYS A 427 8.51 -11.09 9.61
N PRO A 428 9.23 -10.20 10.35
CA PRO A 428 9.53 -8.83 9.89
C PRO A 428 10.26 -8.74 8.55
N ASN A 429 11.01 -9.77 8.17
CA ASN A 429 11.72 -9.83 6.90
C ASN A 429 10.86 -10.43 5.77
N LYS A 430 9.58 -10.78 6.01
CA LYS A 430 8.67 -11.36 5.02
C LYS A 430 7.60 -10.36 4.60
N TYR A 431 7.49 -10.16 3.30
CA TYR A 431 6.52 -9.29 2.65
C TYR A 431 5.59 -10.12 1.76
N ASP A 432 4.30 -9.81 1.82
CA ASP A 432 3.28 -10.37 0.93
C ASP A 432 3.23 -9.61 -0.40
N SER A 433 3.48 -8.29 -0.32
CA SER A 433 3.63 -7.42 -1.48
C SER A 433 4.59 -6.28 -1.17
N ILE A 434 5.37 -5.87 -2.17
CA ILE A 434 6.21 -4.68 -2.14
C ILE A 434 5.94 -3.92 -3.44
N LYS A 435 5.58 -2.64 -3.32
CA LYS A 435 5.40 -1.75 -4.47
C LYS A 435 6.42 -0.64 -4.39
N VAL A 436 7.16 -0.47 -5.49
CA VAL A 436 8.05 0.66 -5.70
C VAL A 436 7.53 1.49 -6.88
N SER A 437 7.52 2.81 -6.75
CA SER A 437 6.99 3.68 -7.81
C SER A 437 7.56 5.09 -7.75
N ASP A 438 7.68 5.71 -8.93
CA ASP A 438 7.96 7.14 -9.07
C ASP A 438 6.75 8.01 -8.72
N VAL A 439 5.55 7.42 -8.71
CA VAL A 439 4.27 8.10 -8.48
C VAL A 439 3.55 7.48 -7.29
N VAL A 440 2.96 8.32 -6.44
CA VAL A 440 2.08 7.84 -5.37
C VAL A 440 0.65 7.88 -5.87
N TYR A 441 -0.02 6.73 -5.87
CA TYR A 441 -1.45 6.65 -6.13
C TYR A 441 -2.21 6.93 -4.84
N VAL A 442 -2.95 8.05 -4.82
CA VAL A 442 -3.81 8.40 -3.69
C VAL A 442 -5.07 7.53 -3.75
N ASN A 443 -5.14 6.51 -2.89
CA ASN A 443 -6.42 5.94 -2.47
C ASN A 443 -6.82 6.67 -1.18
N PRO A 444 -7.85 7.53 -1.17
CA PRO A 444 -8.24 8.27 0.01
C PRO A 444 -8.39 7.35 1.21
N VAL A 445 -7.77 7.72 2.33
CA VAL A 445 -7.79 6.97 3.60
C VAL A 445 -9.21 6.76 4.15
N THR A 446 -10.18 7.51 3.64
CA THR A 446 -11.59 7.41 4.00
C THR A 446 -12.33 6.41 3.11
N GLU A 447 -12.78 5.31 3.70
CA GLU A 447 -13.74 4.34 3.13
C GLU A 447 -15.14 4.96 2.87
N VAL A 448 -15.25 6.28 2.86
CA VAL A 448 -16.46 7.05 2.57
C VAL A 448 -16.04 8.31 1.80
N LYS A 449 -16.35 8.38 0.50
CA LYS A 449 -17.06 9.48 -0.17
C LYS A 449 -16.88 9.43 -1.70
N LYS A 450 -17.78 8.67 -2.33
CA LYS A 450 -18.44 9.02 -3.61
C LYS A 450 -19.32 10.29 -3.49
N THR A 451 -19.10 11.12 -2.48
CA THR A 451 -20.04 12.18 -2.05
C THR A 451 -19.53 13.57 -2.41
N THR A 452 -18.26 13.72 -2.80
CA THR A 452 -17.69 15.02 -3.20
C THR A 452 -18.14 15.45 -4.59
N GLU A 453 -18.29 14.50 -5.55
CA GLU A 453 -18.92 14.79 -6.86
C GLU A 453 -20.41 15.14 -6.75
N GLU A 454 -21.08 14.68 -5.68
CA GLU A 454 -22.47 15.07 -5.38
C GLU A 454 -22.55 16.45 -4.69
N ILE A 455 -21.50 16.88 -3.98
CA ILE A 455 -21.45 18.21 -3.32
C ILE A 455 -21.09 19.32 -4.33
N GLU A 456 -20.14 19.09 -5.24
CA GLU A 456 -19.81 20.09 -6.29
C GLU A 456 -20.99 20.35 -7.24
N LYS A 457 -21.81 19.34 -7.54
CA LYS A 457 -23.05 19.52 -8.33
C LYS A 457 -24.20 20.16 -7.56
N VAL A 458 -24.14 20.20 -6.22
CA VAL A 458 -25.14 20.85 -5.38
C VAL A 458 -24.82 22.33 -5.14
N ILE A 459 -23.53 22.72 -5.13
CA ILE A 459 -23.11 24.12 -4.98
C ILE A 459 -23.46 24.95 -6.23
N GLU A 460 -23.34 24.39 -7.44
CA GLU A 460 -23.80 25.06 -8.67
C GLU A 460 -25.33 25.24 -8.75
N ARG A 461 -26.11 24.46 -7.98
CA ARG A 461 -27.59 24.59 -7.94
C ARG A 461 -28.13 25.40 -6.77
N ALA A 462 -27.37 25.57 -5.68
CA ALA A 462 -27.75 26.44 -4.57
C ALA A 462 -27.71 27.95 -4.94
N GLY A 463 -27.01 28.32 -6.02
CA GLY A 463 -27.00 29.68 -6.56
C GLY A 463 -28.32 30.19 -7.16
N MET A 464 -29.35 29.33 -7.31
CA MET A 464 -30.63 29.72 -7.92
C MET A 464 -31.55 30.56 -7.02
N ASN A 465 -31.24 30.72 -5.74
CA ASN A 465 -32.03 31.54 -4.81
C ASN A 465 -31.46 32.96 -4.61
N ASN A 466 -30.44 33.37 -5.37
CA ASN A 466 -29.90 34.73 -5.29
C ASN A 466 -30.76 35.69 -6.15
N PRO A 467 -31.48 36.67 -5.57
CA PRO A 467 -32.27 37.64 -6.33
C PRO A 467 -31.43 38.45 -7.34
N ASN A 468 -30.11 38.52 -7.13
CA ASN A 468 -29.15 39.22 -8.00
C ASN A 468 -28.86 38.48 -9.32
N TYR A 469 -29.14 37.17 -9.42
CA TYR A 469 -28.97 36.42 -10.68
C TYR A 469 -30.12 36.73 -11.67
N PHE A 470 -31.31 37.04 -11.15
CA PHE A 470 -32.46 37.48 -11.95
C PHE A 470 -32.33 38.93 -12.44
N SER A 471 -31.65 39.80 -11.68
CA SER A 471 -31.46 41.21 -12.06
C SER A 471 -30.47 41.39 -13.23
N ARG A 472 -29.41 40.58 -13.33
CA ARG A 472 -28.55 40.58 -14.53
C ARG A 472 -29.30 40.05 -15.75
N ASN A 473 -30.01 38.92 -15.60
CA ASN A 473 -30.67 38.26 -16.72
C ASN A 473 -31.76 39.11 -17.39
N TRP A 474 -32.61 39.85 -16.64
CA TRP A 474 -33.60 40.73 -17.29
C TRP A 474 -32.98 42.00 -17.90
N ARG A 475 -31.92 42.57 -17.30
CA ARG A 475 -31.26 43.75 -17.87
C ARG A 475 -30.57 43.39 -19.19
N ASP A 476 -29.84 42.28 -19.18
CA ASP A 476 -29.17 41.72 -20.36
C ASP A 476 -30.21 41.33 -21.44
N VAL A 477 -31.32 40.70 -21.04
CA VAL A 477 -32.41 40.34 -21.97
C VAL A 477 -33.13 41.58 -22.52
N ALA A 478 -33.35 42.63 -21.73
CA ALA A 478 -33.96 43.88 -22.21
C ALA A 478 -33.02 44.67 -23.14
N GLU A 479 -31.72 44.68 -22.87
CA GLU A 479 -30.70 45.24 -23.76
C GLU A 479 -30.63 44.47 -25.09
N ILE A 480 -30.56 43.14 -25.05
CA ILE A 480 -30.58 42.27 -26.23
C ILE A 480 -31.89 42.43 -27.01
N ALA A 481 -33.03 42.53 -26.33
CA ALA A 481 -34.33 42.77 -26.97
C ALA A 481 -34.39 44.11 -27.69
N ASN A 482 -33.86 45.18 -27.09
CA ASN A 482 -33.76 46.48 -27.74
C ASN A 482 -32.85 46.41 -28.98
N MET A 483 -31.71 45.71 -28.90
CA MET A 483 -30.80 45.50 -30.03
C MET A 483 -31.41 44.64 -31.16
N ILE A 484 -32.25 43.65 -30.82
CA ILE A 484 -32.94 42.79 -31.82
C ILE A 484 -34.16 43.49 -32.41
N SER A 485 -34.85 44.35 -31.64
CA SER A 485 -35.99 45.14 -32.15
C SER A 485 -35.61 46.05 -33.32
N THR A 486 -34.34 46.46 -33.40
CA THR A 486 -33.77 47.21 -34.53
C THR A 486 -33.44 46.37 -35.77
N LEU A 487 -33.42 45.05 -35.70
CA LEU A 487 -33.00 44.12 -36.77
C LEU A 487 -34.13 43.25 -37.36
N GLY A 488 -35.29 43.19 -36.69
CA GLY A 488 -36.42 42.34 -37.06
C GLY A 488 -36.78 41.38 -35.92
N ALA A 489 -38.05 41.01 -35.77
CA ALA A 489 -38.54 40.28 -34.59
C ALA A 489 -38.06 38.81 -34.54
N GLU A 490 -36.84 38.58 -34.03
CA GLU A 490 -36.22 37.26 -33.85
C GLU A 490 -36.40 36.68 -32.43
N MET A 491 -37.00 37.45 -31.51
CA MET A 491 -37.21 37.07 -30.11
C MET A 491 -38.56 37.59 -29.58
N LEU A 492 -39.25 36.77 -28.78
CA LEU A 492 -40.49 37.14 -28.09
C LEU A 492 -40.24 37.19 -26.57
N ILE A 493 -40.53 38.34 -25.96
CA ILE A 493 -40.48 38.52 -24.51
C ILE A 493 -41.86 38.91 -24.00
N VAL A 494 -42.31 38.21 -22.96
CA VAL A 494 -43.58 38.45 -22.27
C VAL A 494 -43.26 38.73 -20.80
N GLY A 495 -43.29 40.01 -20.41
CA GLY A 495 -42.97 40.47 -19.05
C GLY A 495 -42.75 41.98 -19.01
N LYS A 496 -42.87 42.60 -17.82
CA LYS A 496 -42.57 44.01 -17.59
C LYS A 496 -41.79 44.19 -16.30
N ILE A 497 -41.13 45.34 -16.11
CA ILE A 497 -40.26 45.58 -14.95
C ILE A 497 -41.02 45.48 -13.62
N GLU A 498 -42.26 45.95 -13.57
CA GLU A 498 -43.13 45.88 -12.40
C GLU A 498 -43.58 44.46 -12.02
N ASN A 499 -43.33 43.49 -12.90
CA ASN A 499 -43.62 42.08 -12.66
C ASN A 499 -42.38 41.30 -12.20
N GLN A 500 -41.20 41.93 -12.13
CA GLN A 500 -39.93 41.26 -11.79
C GLN A 500 -39.70 41.19 -10.28
N PHE A 501 -40.57 40.43 -9.61
CA PHE A 501 -40.45 40.15 -8.18
C PHE A 501 -40.68 38.68 -7.87
N THR A 502 -40.10 38.23 -6.76
CA THR A 502 -40.34 36.91 -6.18
C THR A 502 -41.14 37.03 -4.89
N LEU A 503 -41.85 35.97 -4.55
CA LEU A 503 -42.57 35.85 -3.29
C LEU A 503 -41.98 34.71 -2.48
N SER A 504 -41.54 35.00 -1.26
CA SER A 504 -40.97 34.03 -0.34
C SER A 504 -41.88 33.84 0.86
N GLY A 505 -42.23 32.61 1.20
CA GLY A 505 -43.09 32.30 2.35
C GLY A 505 -44.58 32.66 2.21
N ILE A 506 -45.01 33.18 1.05
CA ILE A 506 -46.41 33.53 0.76
C ILE A 506 -47.09 32.40 -0.01
N PHE A 507 -48.09 31.78 0.60
CA PHE A 507 -48.90 30.72 0.00
C PHE A 507 -50.35 31.20 -0.18
N PHE A 508 -50.84 31.13 -1.42
CA PHE A 508 -52.19 31.55 -1.76
C PHE A 508 -53.16 30.37 -1.67
N THR A 509 -54.29 30.60 -1.01
CA THR A 509 -55.39 29.63 -0.93
C THR A 509 -56.66 30.29 -1.42
N ALA A 510 -57.10 29.93 -2.61
CA ALA A 510 -58.45 30.24 -3.09
C ALA A 510 -59.45 29.20 -2.55
N ASN A 511 -60.69 29.61 -2.33
CA ASN A 511 -61.78 28.74 -1.87
C ASN A 511 -61.52 28.13 -0.47
N LYS A 512 -60.90 28.89 0.44
CA LYS A 512 -60.48 28.39 1.75
C LYS A 512 -61.67 27.78 2.52
N GLY A 513 -61.46 26.60 3.10
CA GLY A 513 -62.50 25.85 3.82
C GLY A 513 -63.68 25.42 2.94
N GLY A 514 -63.50 25.36 1.61
CA GLY A 514 -64.56 25.05 0.64
C GLY A 514 -65.45 26.24 0.30
N ASN A 515 -65.21 27.43 0.87
CA ASN A 515 -65.98 28.62 0.56
C ASN A 515 -65.34 29.38 -0.61
N LYS A 516 -66.00 29.34 -1.77
CA LYS A 516 -65.56 29.97 -3.03
C LYS A 516 -65.30 31.48 -2.99
N ASN A 517 -65.74 32.18 -1.96
CA ASN A 517 -65.56 33.63 -1.82
C ASN A 517 -64.52 34.02 -0.77
N ILE A 518 -63.86 33.06 -0.11
CA ILE A 518 -62.75 33.35 0.81
C ILE A 518 -61.43 33.11 0.08
N PHE A 519 -60.61 34.15 0.02
CA PHE A 519 -59.24 34.10 -0.46
C PHE A 519 -58.29 34.47 0.68
N SER A 520 -57.22 33.72 0.85
CA SER A 520 -56.22 33.99 1.88
C SER A 520 -54.80 33.80 1.41
N ALA A 521 -53.86 34.49 2.04
CA ALA A 521 -52.43 34.29 1.90
C ALA A 521 -51.71 34.27 3.26
N THR A 522 -50.64 33.48 3.38
CA THR A 522 -49.74 33.53 4.54
C THR A 522 -48.87 34.79 4.53
N SER A 523 -48.30 35.15 5.68
CA SER A 523 -47.26 36.19 5.73
C SER A 523 -45.98 35.70 5.08
N GLY A 524 -45.21 36.61 4.50
CA GLY A 524 -43.93 36.30 3.87
C GLY A 524 -43.27 37.58 3.37
N GLN A 525 -42.48 37.48 2.31
CA GLN A 525 -41.75 38.60 1.73
C GLN A 525 -41.98 38.70 0.23
N LEU A 526 -42.05 39.93 -0.28
CA LEU A 526 -41.95 40.26 -1.69
C LEU A 526 -40.58 40.88 -1.92
N VAL A 527 -39.78 40.29 -2.79
CA VAL A 527 -38.47 40.82 -3.19
C VAL A 527 -38.57 41.28 -4.63
N HIS A 528 -38.49 42.60 -4.86
CA HIS A 528 -38.52 43.18 -6.21
C HIS A 528 -37.09 43.48 -6.67
N SER A 529 -36.70 42.94 -7.81
CA SER A 529 -35.29 42.93 -8.23
C SER A 529 -34.82 44.22 -8.91
N MET A 530 -35.73 45.09 -9.38
CA MET A 530 -35.39 46.31 -10.15
C MET A 530 -36.37 47.48 -9.97
N ILE A 531 -36.74 47.83 -8.74
CA ILE A 531 -37.55 49.05 -8.59
C ILE A 531 -36.75 50.25 -9.14
N PRO A 532 -37.38 51.23 -9.82
CA PRO A 532 -36.71 52.22 -10.68
C PRO A 532 -35.76 53.22 -9.99
N THR A 533 -35.40 53.02 -8.72
CA THR A 533 -34.52 53.93 -7.95
C THR A 533 -33.40 53.22 -7.18
N SER A 534 -33.22 51.90 -7.30
CA SER A 534 -32.09 51.20 -6.65
C SER A 534 -31.48 50.13 -7.53
N ASP A 535 -30.14 50.10 -7.57
CA ASP A 535 -29.36 49.02 -8.21
C ASP A 535 -29.35 47.72 -7.38
N ALA A 536 -29.97 47.73 -6.20
CA ALA A 536 -30.12 46.59 -5.30
C ALA A 536 -31.59 46.13 -5.21
N PRO A 537 -31.86 44.83 -5.00
CA PRO A 537 -33.20 44.31 -4.73
C PRO A 537 -33.82 44.96 -3.49
N VAL A 538 -35.11 45.28 -3.57
CA VAL A 538 -35.87 45.83 -2.43
C VAL A 538 -36.83 44.79 -1.90
N THR A 539 -36.89 44.63 -0.58
CA THR A 539 -37.72 43.63 0.10
C THR A 539 -38.82 44.30 0.92
N TRP A 540 -40.04 43.79 0.79
CA TRP A 540 -41.16 44.13 1.68
C TRP A 540 -41.67 42.90 2.43
N ASP A 541 -41.88 43.05 3.73
CA ASP A 541 -42.58 42.10 4.58
C ASP A 541 -44.08 42.21 4.33
N ILE A 542 -44.67 41.13 3.82
CA ILE A 542 -46.09 41.01 3.54
C ILE A 542 -46.78 40.32 4.71
N ALA A 543 -47.75 41.02 5.32
CA ALA A 543 -48.57 40.45 6.38
C ALA A 543 -49.51 39.34 5.87
N THR A 544 -50.01 38.51 6.79
CA THR A 544 -51.09 37.55 6.49
C THR A 544 -52.32 38.29 5.94
N PHE A 545 -53.02 37.65 5.01
CA PHE A 545 -54.15 38.24 4.31
C PHE A 545 -55.31 37.26 4.26
N GLU A 546 -56.52 37.74 4.54
CA GLU A 546 -57.76 37.02 4.30
C GLU A 546 -58.85 38.02 3.94
N GLU A 547 -59.52 37.80 2.82
CA GLU A 547 -60.58 38.67 2.34
C GLU A 547 -61.79 37.84 1.87
N THR A 548 -62.99 38.32 2.19
CA THR A 548 -64.25 37.79 1.64
C THR A 548 -64.62 38.60 0.41
N LEU A 549 -64.55 37.96 -0.76
CA LEU A 549 -64.85 38.56 -2.05
C LEU A 549 -66.36 38.74 -2.23
N SER A 550 -66.76 39.93 -2.63
CA SER A 550 -68.13 40.43 -2.48
C SER A 550 -69.17 39.86 -3.47
N THR A 551 -68.79 39.37 -4.67
CA THR A 551 -69.76 38.73 -5.59
C THR A 551 -69.17 37.62 -6.48
N ASP A 552 -69.97 36.60 -6.78
CA ASP A 552 -69.61 35.47 -7.66
C ASP A 552 -69.29 35.89 -9.11
N ALA A 553 -69.88 36.98 -9.60
CA ALA A 553 -69.74 37.44 -10.98
C ALA A 553 -68.46 38.25 -11.23
N THR A 554 -67.86 38.81 -10.18
CA THR A 554 -66.69 39.69 -10.29
C THR A 554 -65.38 38.90 -10.21
N ALA A 555 -64.45 39.20 -11.11
CA ALA A 555 -63.05 38.82 -11.01
C ALA A 555 -62.25 39.92 -10.31
N TYR A 556 -61.17 39.56 -9.63
CA TYR A 556 -60.35 40.49 -8.84
C TYR A 556 -58.88 40.39 -9.22
N TYR A 557 -58.20 41.53 -9.25
CA TYR A 557 -56.75 41.63 -9.27
C TYR A 557 -56.23 41.55 -7.83
N LEU A 558 -55.22 40.71 -7.60
CA LEU A 558 -54.51 40.67 -6.32
C LEU A 558 -53.22 41.49 -6.45
N TYR A 559 -53.10 42.53 -5.63
CA TYR A 559 -51.90 43.37 -5.58
C TYR A 559 -51.18 43.22 -4.24
N ALA A 560 -49.85 43.28 -4.25
CA ALA A 560 -49.07 43.70 -3.09
C ALA A 560 -48.97 45.23 -3.09
N LYS A 561 -49.57 45.85 -2.07
CA LYS A 561 -49.43 47.27 -1.76
C LYS A 561 -48.22 47.45 -0.84
N CYS A 562 -47.12 47.95 -1.41
CA CYS A 562 -45.82 48.03 -0.76
C CYS A 562 -45.44 49.49 -0.48
N SER A 563 -45.00 49.79 0.74
CA SER A 563 -44.61 51.14 1.17
C SER A 563 -43.38 51.65 0.43
N LYS A 564 -43.39 52.91 -0.01
CA LYS A 564 -42.18 53.58 -0.53
C LYS A 564 -41.25 54.08 0.57
N ALA A 565 -41.73 54.17 1.81
CA ALA A 565 -41.00 54.77 2.93
C ALA A 565 -40.32 53.74 3.86
N ASN A 566 -40.74 52.48 3.82
CA ASN A 566 -40.23 51.40 4.66
C ASN A 566 -40.50 50.02 4.02
N THR A 567 -40.09 48.95 4.70
CA THR A 567 -40.22 47.56 4.21
C THR A 567 -41.60 46.95 4.45
N SER A 568 -42.64 47.71 4.81
CA SER A 568 -43.97 47.12 5.05
C SER A 568 -44.78 46.97 3.76
N GLY A 569 -45.43 45.81 3.59
CA GLY A 569 -46.40 45.58 2.53
C GLY A 569 -47.63 44.79 2.97
N THR A 570 -48.73 44.96 2.24
CA THR A 570 -50.01 44.28 2.49
C THR A 570 -50.64 43.84 1.18
N LEU A 571 -51.41 42.76 1.18
CA LEU A 571 -52.19 42.36 0.01
C LEU A 571 -53.54 43.07 -0.05
N ILE A 572 -54.01 43.35 -1.27
CA ILE A 572 -55.36 43.88 -1.52
C ILE A 572 -55.98 43.17 -2.74
N ALA A 573 -57.27 42.82 -2.67
CA ALA A 573 -58.05 42.44 -3.83
C ALA A 573 -58.80 43.65 -4.40
N SER A 574 -58.71 43.89 -5.70
CA SER A 574 -59.39 45.01 -6.37
C SER A 574 -60.14 44.55 -7.60
N SER A 575 -61.38 45.03 -7.79
CA SER A 575 -62.14 44.81 -9.03
C SER A 575 -61.75 45.79 -10.14
N VAL A 576 -60.86 46.75 -9.87
CA VAL A 576 -60.36 47.75 -10.80
C VAL A 576 -58.82 47.67 -10.85
N ALA A 577 -58.24 47.76 -12.04
CA ALA A 577 -56.78 47.74 -12.18
C ALA A 577 -56.15 48.99 -11.53
N ILE A 578 -55.07 48.79 -10.79
CA ILE A 578 -54.27 49.85 -10.14
C ILE A 578 -52.91 49.89 -10.84
N GLY A 579 -52.43 51.08 -11.20
CA GLY A 579 -51.10 51.24 -11.80
C GLY A 579 -50.00 51.05 -10.75
N TYR A 580 -48.90 50.38 -11.12
CA TYR A 580 -47.88 49.99 -10.14
C TYR A 580 -47.26 51.17 -9.37
N ASN A 581 -47.22 52.36 -9.98
CA ASN A 581 -46.67 53.59 -9.39
C ASN A 581 -47.70 54.74 -9.37
N SER A 582 -49.00 54.45 -9.41
CA SER A 582 -50.03 55.51 -9.45
C SER A 582 -50.31 56.14 -8.09
N ASP A 583 -49.87 55.53 -6.99
CA ASP A 583 -50.03 56.04 -5.62
C ASP A 583 -48.74 56.75 -5.17
N ALA A 584 -48.87 57.93 -4.54
CA ALA A 584 -47.74 58.73 -4.09
C ALA A 584 -46.89 58.01 -3.02
N ASN A 585 -47.51 57.18 -2.19
CA ASN A 585 -46.89 56.56 -1.01
C ASN A 585 -46.62 55.05 -1.17
N TYR A 586 -47.25 54.41 -2.16
CA TYR A 586 -47.20 52.95 -2.31
C TYR A 586 -46.92 52.51 -3.73
N TYR A 587 -46.18 51.41 -3.87
CA TYR A 587 -46.17 50.60 -5.08
C TYR A 587 -47.29 49.56 -5.03
N HIS A 588 -47.87 49.23 -6.18
CA HIS A 588 -48.91 48.22 -6.32
C HIS A 588 -48.48 47.14 -7.32
N PHE A 589 -47.85 46.07 -6.82
CA PHE A 589 -47.36 44.97 -7.65
C PHE A 589 -48.45 43.95 -7.94
N LEU A 590 -48.75 43.72 -9.21
CA LEU A 590 -49.78 42.76 -9.60
C LEU A 590 -49.27 41.34 -9.38
N ILE A 591 -49.80 40.65 -8.38
CA ILE A 591 -49.47 39.26 -8.09
C ILE A 591 -50.20 38.31 -9.03
N GLY A 592 -51.49 38.54 -9.24
CA GLY A 592 -52.29 37.60 -10.02
C GLY A 592 -53.75 38.00 -10.17
N ILE A 593 -54.49 37.11 -10.84
CA ILE A 593 -55.91 37.28 -11.12
C ILE A 593 -56.68 36.17 -10.42
N ILE A 594 -57.70 36.58 -9.66
CA ILE A 594 -58.70 35.71 -9.05
C ILE A 594 -59.93 35.73 -9.97
N SER A 595 -60.31 34.58 -10.52
CA SER A 595 -61.43 34.48 -11.45
C SER A 595 -62.77 34.81 -10.78
N SER A 596 -63.79 35.14 -11.57
CA SER A 596 -65.20 34.97 -11.16
C SER A 596 -65.47 33.49 -10.84
N VAL A 597 -66.55 33.20 -10.10
CA VAL A 597 -66.92 31.81 -9.78
C VAL A 597 -67.34 31.06 -11.05
N ARG A 598 -66.72 29.90 -11.31
CA ARG A 598 -67.16 28.92 -12.30
C ARG A 598 -67.08 27.52 -11.71
N GLY A 599 -68.10 26.68 -11.95
CA GLY A 599 -68.12 25.32 -11.39
C GLY A 599 -68.07 25.28 -9.86
N ASN A 600 -68.62 26.30 -9.19
CA ASN A 600 -68.61 26.49 -7.73
C ASN A 600 -67.23 26.75 -7.08
N ALA A 601 -66.22 27.16 -7.86
CA ALA A 601 -64.91 27.55 -7.35
C ALA A 601 -64.36 28.77 -8.11
N ARG A 602 -63.36 29.43 -7.53
CA ARG A 602 -62.49 30.41 -8.17
C ARG A 602 -61.14 29.80 -8.48
N THR A 603 -60.55 30.19 -9.60
CA THR A 603 -59.15 29.92 -9.91
C THR A 603 -58.32 31.16 -9.58
N PHE A 604 -57.07 30.93 -9.19
CA PHE A 604 -56.08 31.97 -8.99
C PHE A 604 -54.87 31.67 -9.85
N GLN A 605 -54.48 32.65 -10.65
CA GLN A 605 -53.33 32.56 -11.54
C GLN A 605 -52.38 33.70 -11.23
N THR A 606 -51.13 33.36 -10.92
CA THR A 606 -50.06 34.35 -10.76
C THR A 606 -49.65 34.91 -12.12
N THR A 607 -49.27 36.19 -12.14
CA THR A 607 -48.95 36.94 -13.38
C THR A 607 -47.59 37.64 -13.32
N TYR A 608 -46.83 37.46 -12.24
CA TYR A 608 -45.48 38.00 -12.08
C TYR A 608 -44.42 37.12 -12.77
N GLY A 609 -43.23 37.68 -12.98
CA GLY A 609 -42.12 37.07 -13.72
C GLY A 609 -42.07 37.49 -15.20
N PHE A 610 -41.30 36.74 -15.99
CA PHE A 610 -41.22 36.90 -17.44
C PHE A 610 -41.08 35.55 -18.16
N THR A 611 -41.29 35.56 -19.47
CA THR A 611 -40.94 34.45 -20.37
C THR A 611 -40.26 35.02 -21.61
N GLN A 612 -39.14 34.42 -22.00
CA GLN A 612 -38.39 34.73 -23.20
C GLN A 612 -38.36 33.51 -24.12
N ILE A 613 -38.60 33.72 -25.41
CA ILE A 613 -38.53 32.70 -26.45
C ILE A 613 -37.64 33.22 -27.58
N SER A 614 -36.59 32.47 -27.92
CA SER A 614 -35.70 32.72 -29.05
C SER A 614 -35.64 31.47 -29.96
N GLY A 615 -34.92 31.55 -31.08
CA GLY A 615 -34.84 30.46 -32.07
C GLY A 615 -34.31 29.12 -31.54
N ASN A 616 -33.64 29.09 -30.38
CA ASN A 616 -33.14 27.85 -29.76
C ASN A 616 -33.41 27.72 -28.25
N GLN A 617 -34.01 28.71 -27.60
CA GLN A 617 -34.11 28.75 -26.13
C GLN A 617 -35.47 29.29 -25.67
N ILE A 618 -36.00 28.69 -24.59
CA ILE A 618 -37.13 29.21 -23.82
C ILE A 618 -36.66 29.38 -22.37
N VAL A 619 -36.80 30.60 -21.84
CA VAL A 619 -36.56 30.92 -20.43
C VAL A 619 -37.92 31.27 -19.81
N THR A 620 -38.38 30.48 -18.86
CA THR A 620 -39.69 30.63 -18.20
C THR A 620 -39.66 29.98 -16.82
N GLY A 621 -40.59 30.34 -15.93
CA GLY A 621 -40.68 29.73 -14.59
C GLY A 621 -41.36 28.36 -14.60
N LYS A 622 -42.51 28.24 -15.28
CA LYS A 622 -43.27 26.99 -15.35
C LYS A 622 -44.01 26.82 -16.67
N MET A 623 -43.87 25.64 -17.28
CA MET A 623 -44.71 25.16 -18.37
C MET A 623 -45.65 24.08 -17.86
N GLN A 624 -46.95 24.17 -18.09
CA GLN A 624 -47.92 23.19 -17.59
C GLN A 624 -49.09 22.96 -18.56
N THR A 625 -49.65 21.75 -18.53
CA THR A 625 -50.94 21.46 -19.17
C THR A 625 -52.08 22.11 -18.39
N ALA A 626 -53.20 22.40 -19.06
CA ALA A 626 -54.35 23.07 -18.46
C ALA A 626 -54.99 22.28 -17.30
N ASP A 627 -54.83 20.95 -17.29
CA ASP A 627 -55.29 20.05 -16.22
C ASP A 627 -54.30 19.90 -15.06
N GLY A 628 -53.09 20.45 -15.19
CA GLY A 628 -52.03 20.38 -14.18
C GLY A 628 -51.36 19.00 -14.02
N TYR A 629 -51.71 18.00 -14.83
CA TYR A 629 -51.09 16.66 -14.72
C TYR A 629 -49.67 16.60 -15.25
N ASN A 630 -49.32 17.49 -16.18
CA ASN A 630 -47.99 17.53 -16.79
C ASN A 630 -47.42 18.93 -16.64
N PHE A 631 -46.21 19.03 -16.11
CA PHE A 631 -45.51 20.31 -15.98
C PHE A 631 -43.99 20.16 -15.91
N LEU A 632 -43.29 21.21 -16.33
CA LEU A 632 -41.90 21.52 -16.00
C LEU A 632 -41.92 22.80 -15.17
N ASP A 633 -41.51 22.73 -13.91
CA ASP A 633 -41.52 23.83 -12.93
C ASP A 633 -40.06 24.12 -12.55
N PHE A 634 -39.45 25.04 -13.31
CA PHE A 634 -38.04 25.38 -13.21
C PHE A 634 -37.75 26.16 -11.92
N ASP A 635 -38.72 26.94 -11.43
CA ASP A 635 -38.60 27.72 -10.21
C ASP A 635 -38.48 26.83 -8.96
N ASN A 636 -39.22 25.73 -8.92
CA ASN A 636 -39.25 24.83 -7.76
C ASN A 636 -38.42 23.56 -7.96
N ASN A 637 -37.69 23.45 -9.07
CA ASN A 637 -36.98 22.24 -9.47
C ASN A 637 -37.89 21.00 -9.43
N LYS A 638 -39.06 21.08 -10.10
CA LYS A 638 -40.02 19.98 -10.18
C LYS A 638 -40.36 19.69 -11.63
N PHE A 639 -40.65 18.42 -11.92
CA PHE A 639 -41.37 18.08 -13.14
C PHE A 639 -42.32 16.93 -12.87
N LYS A 640 -43.36 16.85 -13.69
CA LYS A 640 -44.33 15.76 -13.66
C LYS A 640 -44.80 15.47 -15.07
N ILE A 641 -44.83 14.19 -15.44
CA ILE A 641 -45.44 13.71 -16.67
C ILE A 641 -46.27 12.49 -16.33
N GLY A 642 -47.54 12.47 -16.78
CA GLY A 642 -48.44 11.34 -16.60
C GLY A 642 -49.84 11.77 -16.17
N ASN A 643 -50.45 10.96 -15.31
CA ASN A 643 -51.78 11.15 -14.74
C ASN A 643 -51.81 10.68 -13.27
N THR A 644 -53.01 10.52 -12.71
CA THR A 644 -53.20 10.07 -11.31
C THR A 644 -52.71 8.65 -11.04
N SER A 645 -52.69 7.77 -12.05
CA SER A 645 -52.42 6.33 -11.89
C SER A 645 -51.03 5.92 -12.35
N ALA A 646 -50.46 6.62 -13.34
CA ALA A 646 -49.15 6.31 -13.91
C ALA A 646 -48.41 7.60 -14.26
N GLY A 647 -47.11 7.64 -14.03
CA GLY A 647 -46.30 8.80 -14.34
C GLY A 647 -44.89 8.76 -13.77
N LEU A 648 -44.13 9.77 -14.17
CA LEU A 648 -42.78 10.08 -13.75
C LEU A 648 -42.80 11.48 -13.15
N ASP A 649 -42.34 11.63 -11.92
CA ASP A 649 -42.20 12.94 -11.30
C ASP A 649 -40.90 13.10 -10.53
N TRP A 650 -40.39 14.33 -10.49
CA TRP A 650 -39.26 14.74 -9.68
C TRP A 650 -39.71 15.81 -8.71
N ASN A 651 -39.43 15.61 -7.43
CA ASN A 651 -39.65 16.60 -6.37
C ASN A 651 -41.14 17.03 -6.22
N ASP A 652 -42.09 16.24 -6.74
CA ASP A 652 -43.54 16.44 -6.62
C ASP A 652 -44.15 15.51 -5.56
N ALA A 653 -44.04 14.18 -5.75
CA ALA A 653 -44.60 13.21 -4.81
C ALA A 653 -43.81 13.14 -3.50
N ALA A 654 -42.50 13.31 -3.55
CA ALA A 654 -41.62 13.41 -2.38
C ALA A 654 -40.39 14.28 -2.68
N ALA A 655 -39.97 15.05 -1.68
CA ALA A 655 -38.89 16.02 -1.83
C ALA A 655 -37.57 15.33 -2.20
N ASN A 656 -36.85 15.88 -3.18
CA ASN A 656 -35.56 15.38 -3.67
C ASN A 656 -35.57 13.91 -4.15
N THR A 657 -36.69 13.44 -4.70
CA THR A 657 -36.82 12.07 -5.23
C THR A 657 -37.39 12.03 -6.63
N LEU A 658 -36.96 11.02 -7.40
CA LEU A 658 -37.61 10.58 -8.62
C LEU A 658 -38.64 9.50 -8.27
N THR A 659 -39.91 9.74 -8.59
CA THR A 659 -40.98 8.77 -8.37
C THR A 659 -41.44 8.19 -9.71
N LEU A 660 -41.45 6.86 -9.79
CA LEU A 660 -41.94 6.08 -10.93
C LEU A 660 -43.21 5.34 -10.54
N ARG A 661 -44.33 5.61 -11.24
CA ARG A 661 -45.60 4.89 -11.08
C ARG A 661 -46.00 4.21 -12.38
N GLY A 662 -46.20 2.89 -12.33
CA GLY A 662 -46.61 2.11 -13.50
C GLY A 662 -45.49 1.89 -14.53
N ALA A 663 -44.22 1.89 -14.11
CA ALA A 663 -43.08 1.72 -15.00
C ALA A 663 -42.79 0.24 -15.32
N LEU A 664 -42.39 -0.02 -16.58
CA LEU A 664 -41.91 -1.31 -17.05
C LEU A 664 -40.46 -1.17 -17.53
N VAL A 665 -39.62 -2.18 -17.26
CA VAL A 665 -38.32 -2.36 -17.90
C VAL A 665 -38.48 -3.27 -19.11
N GLN A 666 -37.84 -2.94 -20.23
CA GLN A 666 -37.91 -3.73 -21.47
C GLN A 666 -36.49 -4.11 -21.92
N ASN A 667 -36.30 -5.37 -22.31
CA ASN A 667 -35.04 -5.81 -22.91
C ASN A 667 -35.04 -5.57 -24.46
N PRO A 668 -33.90 -5.75 -25.15
CA PRO A 668 -33.84 -5.58 -26.61
C PRO A 668 -34.75 -6.50 -27.42
N SER A 669 -35.23 -7.61 -26.85
CA SER A 669 -36.20 -8.50 -27.52
C SER A 669 -37.66 -8.03 -27.37
N GLY A 670 -37.88 -6.90 -26.72
CA GLY A 670 -39.21 -6.34 -26.47
C GLY A 670 -39.93 -6.95 -25.27
N GLN A 671 -39.31 -7.89 -24.54
CA GLN A 671 -39.91 -8.47 -23.33
C GLN A 671 -39.88 -7.45 -22.20
N THR A 672 -41.02 -7.26 -21.55
CA THR A 672 -41.20 -6.30 -20.46
C THR A 672 -41.31 -6.99 -19.10
N SER A 673 -40.96 -6.25 -18.05
CA SER A 673 -41.13 -6.65 -16.66
C SER A 673 -41.40 -5.42 -15.79
N GLU A 674 -42.16 -5.57 -14.72
CA GLU A 674 -42.34 -4.50 -13.73
C GLU A 674 -41.05 -4.29 -12.92
N ILE A 675 -40.80 -3.06 -12.47
CA ILE A 675 -39.75 -2.76 -11.50
C ILE A 675 -40.23 -3.24 -10.13
N GLY A 676 -39.51 -4.18 -9.53
CA GLY A 676 -39.90 -4.76 -8.25
C GLY A 676 -39.62 -3.87 -7.04
N ILE A 677 -40.44 -4.00 -6.00
CA ILE A 677 -40.26 -3.28 -4.71
C ILE A 677 -39.91 -4.31 -3.63
N PHE A 678 -38.66 -4.36 -3.19
CA PHE A 678 -38.24 -5.34 -2.20
C PHE A 678 -38.76 -5.02 -0.79
N ARG A 679 -39.53 -5.95 -0.21
CA ARG A 679 -40.20 -5.84 1.10
C ARG A 679 -39.51 -6.68 2.20
N GLY A 680 -38.41 -7.36 1.89
CA GLY A 680 -37.68 -8.22 2.84
C GLY A 680 -38.28 -9.62 2.96
N GLN A 681 -38.25 -10.21 4.16
CA GLN A 681 -38.85 -11.53 4.40
C GLN A 681 -40.38 -11.45 4.32
N TYR A 682 -41.01 -12.48 3.74
CA TYR A 682 -42.47 -12.59 3.71
C TYR A 682 -43.05 -12.59 5.14
N ASN A 683 -44.14 -11.85 5.33
CA ASN A 683 -44.88 -11.76 6.57
C ASN A 683 -46.39 -11.81 6.26
N ALA A 684 -47.07 -12.83 6.79
CA ALA A 684 -48.50 -13.05 6.55
C ALA A 684 -49.40 -11.89 7.02
N ALA A 685 -48.93 -11.06 7.96
CA ALA A 685 -49.67 -9.89 8.46
C ALA A 685 -49.62 -8.68 7.52
N PHE A 686 -48.74 -8.67 6.52
CA PHE A 686 -48.60 -7.55 5.59
C PHE A 686 -49.52 -7.71 4.37
N THR A 687 -50.03 -6.59 3.87
CA THR A 687 -50.69 -6.52 2.56
C THR A 687 -49.65 -6.25 1.50
N TYR A 688 -49.58 -7.13 0.50
CA TYR A 688 -48.66 -7.03 -0.62
C TYR A 688 -49.39 -6.53 -1.87
N TYR A 689 -48.73 -5.66 -2.61
CA TYR A 689 -49.21 -5.06 -3.86
C TYR A 689 -48.50 -5.69 -5.06
N LYS A 690 -49.14 -5.66 -6.23
CA LYS A 690 -48.52 -6.12 -7.47
C LYS A 690 -47.14 -5.44 -7.67
N GLY A 691 -46.11 -6.23 -7.92
CA GLY A 691 -44.72 -5.78 -8.05
C GLY A 691 -43.89 -5.87 -6.76
N ASP A 692 -44.51 -6.08 -5.59
CA ASP A 692 -43.75 -6.30 -4.35
C ASP A 692 -42.92 -7.58 -4.43
N GLU A 693 -41.71 -7.54 -3.90
CA GLU A 693 -40.79 -8.67 -3.87
C GLU A 693 -40.48 -9.08 -2.43
N VAL A 694 -40.47 -10.38 -2.16
CA VAL A 694 -40.17 -10.95 -0.83
C VAL A 694 -39.23 -12.13 -0.92
N VAL A 695 -38.53 -12.41 0.17
CA VAL A 695 -37.84 -13.68 0.40
C VAL A 695 -38.73 -14.59 1.24
N HIS A 696 -38.90 -15.84 0.80
CA HIS A 696 -39.58 -16.88 1.56
C HIS A 696 -38.88 -18.23 1.34
N GLY A 697 -38.56 -18.96 2.42
CA GLY A 697 -37.87 -20.25 2.30
C GLY A 697 -36.48 -20.20 1.63
N GLY A 698 -35.86 -19.02 1.55
CA GLY A 698 -34.58 -18.79 0.87
C GLY A 698 -34.68 -18.51 -0.63
N SER A 699 -35.88 -18.53 -1.21
CA SER A 699 -36.17 -18.13 -2.58
C SER A 699 -36.79 -16.73 -2.61
N SER A 700 -36.62 -16.01 -3.72
CA SER A 700 -37.21 -14.69 -3.93
C SER A 700 -38.40 -14.76 -4.88
N TYR A 701 -39.47 -14.06 -4.52
CA TYR A 701 -40.75 -14.06 -5.22
C TYR A 701 -41.24 -12.64 -5.48
N ARG A 702 -41.91 -12.45 -6.62
CA ARG A 702 -42.62 -11.22 -6.99
C ARG A 702 -44.11 -11.43 -6.91
N MET A 703 -44.82 -10.52 -6.28
CA MET A 703 -46.28 -10.47 -6.25
C MET A 703 -46.80 -10.11 -7.65
N ILE A 704 -47.63 -10.97 -8.25
CA ILE A 704 -48.19 -10.78 -9.60
C ILE A 704 -49.70 -10.59 -9.62
N TYR A 705 -50.39 -10.84 -8.50
CA TYR A 705 -51.83 -10.67 -8.43
C TYR A 705 -52.20 -9.18 -8.50
N SER A 706 -53.22 -8.86 -9.30
CA SER A 706 -53.60 -7.47 -9.59
C SER A 706 -54.25 -6.73 -8.42
N SER A 707 -54.81 -7.45 -7.46
CA SER A 707 -55.43 -6.87 -6.26
C SER A 707 -54.50 -7.06 -5.04
N PRO A 708 -54.40 -6.07 -4.14
CA PRO A 708 -53.63 -6.23 -2.91
C PRO A 708 -54.14 -7.39 -2.08
N ILE A 709 -53.25 -8.22 -1.54
CA ILE A 709 -53.63 -9.42 -0.76
C ILE A 709 -52.73 -9.60 0.47
N SER A 710 -53.27 -10.26 1.50
CA SER A 710 -52.57 -10.61 2.73
C SER A 710 -52.74 -12.11 3.02
N GLY A 711 -51.80 -12.71 3.76
CA GLY A 711 -51.93 -14.09 4.26
C GLY A 711 -51.83 -15.22 3.23
N VAL A 712 -51.41 -14.95 2.00
CA VAL A 712 -51.12 -15.99 0.99
C VAL A 712 -49.61 -16.15 0.83
N ASP A 713 -49.08 -17.29 1.28
CA ASP A 713 -47.64 -17.57 1.28
C ASP A 713 -47.11 -17.92 -0.14
N PRO A 714 -45.90 -17.50 -0.51
CA PRO A 714 -45.17 -18.10 -1.64
C PRO A 714 -44.90 -19.60 -1.36
N PRO A 715 -44.91 -20.49 -2.37
CA PRO A 715 -44.87 -20.24 -3.80
C PRO A 715 -46.25 -20.38 -4.48
N ASN A 716 -47.34 -19.90 -3.89
CA ASN A 716 -48.63 -19.93 -4.60
C ASN A 716 -48.52 -19.17 -5.94
N LEU A 717 -48.39 -19.91 -7.05
CA LEU A 717 -48.03 -19.35 -8.35
C LEU A 717 -49.13 -18.52 -9.01
N LEU A 718 -50.35 -18.51 -8.45
CA LEU A 718 -51.42 -17.61 -8.86
C LEU A 718 -51.22 -16.19 -8.32
N VAL A 719 -50.45 -16.07 -7.23
CA VAL A 719 -50.20 -14.83 -6.50
C VAL A 719 -48.75 -14.39 -6.63
N TRP A 720 -47.81 -15.34 -6.65
CA TRP A 720 -46.38 -15.11 -6.59
C TRP A 720 -45.65 -15.73 -7.79
N GLN A 721 -44.85 -14.94 -8.49
CA GLN A 721 -43.89 -15.41 -9.50
C GLN A 721 -42.52 -15.64 -8.84
N VAL A 722 -41.84 -16.73 -9.19
CA VAL A 722 -40.46 -16.99 -8.75
C VAL A 722 -39.51 -16.05 -9.50
N ILE A 723 -38.67 -15.30 -8.77
CA ILE A 723 -37.61 -14.46 -9.35
C ILE A 723 -36.25 -15.16 -9.24
N ALA A 724 -35.98 -15.76 -8.09
CA ALA A 724 -34.76 -16.51 -7.82
C ALA A 724 -35.07 -17.70 -6.92
N LEU A 725 -34.61 -18.88 -7.31
CA LEU A 725 -34.67 -20.05 -6.45
C LEU A 725 -33.48 -20.06 -5.50
N LYS A 726 -33.71 -20.53 -4.28
CA LYS A 726 -32.63 -20.96 -3.40
C LYS A 726 -31.74 -21.97 -4.14
N GLY A 727 -30.42 -21.83 -4.03
CA GLY A 727 -29.49 -22.80 -4.60
C GLY A 727 -29.70 -24.20 -4.01
N ASP A 728 -29.56 -25.21 -4.86
CA ASP A 728 -29.57 -26.60 -4.41
C ASP A 728 -28.36 -26.86 -3.50
N THR A 729 -28.57 -27.68 -2.48
CA THR A 729 -27.44 -28.20 -1.71
C THR A 729 -26.64 -29.11 -2.63
N GLY A 730 -25.33 -28.86 -2.76
CA GLY A 730 -24.45 -29.72 -3.57
C GLY A 730 -24.54 -31.19 -3.12
N ALA A 731 -24.36 -32.11 -4.07
CA ALA A 731 -24.41 -33.54 -3.78
C ALA A 731 -23.39 -33.90 -2.68
N SER A 732 -23.84 -34.62 -1.66
CA SER A 732 -22.95 -35.10 -0.60
C SER A 732 -21.89 -36.05 -1.18
N GLY A 733 -20.62 -35.85 -0.81
CA GLY A 733 -19.50 -36.63 -1.33
C GLY A 733 -19.43 -38.05 -0.75
N ASN A 734 -18.90 -38.99 -1.51
CA ASN A 734 -18.54 -40.32 -1.03
C ASN A 734 -17.40 -40.23 0.00
N TYR A 735 -17.36 -41.14 0.98
CA TYR A 735 -16.33 -41.14 2.03
C TYR A 735 -15.64 -42.50 2.16
N ILE A 736 -14.41 -42.48 2.71
CA ILE A 736 -13.65 -43.70 2.99
C ILE A 736 -13.98 -44.16 4.41
N GLU A 737 -14.41 -45.41 4.56
CA GLU A 737 -14.56 -46.07 5.86
C GLU A 737 -13.41 -47.05 6.09
N TYR A 738 -12.84 -47.01 7.29
CA TYR A 738 -11.88 -47.99 7.76
C TYR A 738 -12.57 -48.95 8.73
N GLN A 739 -12.31 -50.24 8.58
CA GLN A 739 -12.75 -51.25 9.53
C GLN A 739 -11.58 -52.11 10.00
N TYR A 740 -11.75 -52.66 11.19
CA TYR A 740 -10.73 -53.33 11.97
C TYR A 740 -11.23 -54.67 12.48
N ALA A 741 -10.34 -55.65 12.51
CA ALA A 741 -10.58 -56.96 13.10
C ALA A 741 -9.30 -57.48 13.74
N LYS A 742 -9.39 -58.58 14.50
CA LYS A 742 -8.22 -59.21 15.12
C LYS A 742 -8.12 -60.69 14.73
N ASN A 743 -6.88 -61.19 14.60
CA ASN A 743 -6.59 -62.59 14.32
C ASN A 743 -5.38 -63.07 15.13
N GLY A 744 -5.32 -64.35 15.45
CA GLY A 744 -4.14 -64.97 16.06
C GLY A 744 -2.98 -65.25 15.10
N SER A 745 -3.23 -65.16 13.79
CA SER A 745 -2.19 -65.36 12.77
C SER A 745 -1.44 -64.07 12.43
N ILE A 746 -0.12 -64.20 12.28
CA ILE A 746 0.75 -63.12 11.79
C ILE A 746 0.68 -62.92 10.28
N THR A 747 0.22 -63.93 9.53
CA THR A 747 0.24 -63.95 8.05
C THR A 747 -1.14 -64.13 7.44
N THR A 748 -2.12 -64.57 8.23
CA THR A 748 -3.49 -64.83 7.75
C THR A 748 -4.41 -63.76 8.33
N ALA A 749 -5.03 -62.97 7.45
CA ALA A 749 -6.05 -62.01 7.84
C ALA A 749 -7.34 -62.70 8.28
N PRO A 750 -8.20 -62.05 9.10
CA PRO A 750 -9.59 -62.46 9.26
C PRO A 750 -10.30 -62.50 7.91
N ASP A 751 -11.16 -63.50 7.72
CA ASP A 751 -11.97 -63.60 6.50
C ASP A 751 -12.85 -62.35 6.33
N ILE A 752 -13.03 -61.91 5.09
CA ILE A 752 -13.84 -60.75 4.76
C ILE A 752 -14.60 -61.00 3.45
N VAL A 753 -15.90 -60.70 3.47
CA VAL A 753 -16.71 -60.64 2.25
C VAL A 753 -16.60 -59.21 1.72
N VAL A 754 -15.76 -59.02 0.70
CA VAL A 754 -15.36 -57.67 0.24
C VAL A 754 -16.49 -56.82 -0.34
N THR A 755 -17.65 -57.42 -0.62
CA THR A 755 -18.85 -56.77 -1.14
C THR A 755 -19.89 -56.42 -0.08
N ASP A 756 -19.72 -56.89 1.16
CA ASP A 756 -20.69 -56.62 2.22
C ASP A 756 -20.56 -55.17 2.70
N LEU A 757 -21.68 -54.48 2.82
CA LEU A 757 -21.70 -53.10 3.33
C LEU A 757 -21.07 -52.99 4.72
N ASN A 758 -21.29 -53.99 5.56
CA ASN A 758 -20.69 -54.15 6.88
C ASN A 758 -20.22 -55.61 7.04
N PRO A 759 -18.97 -55.92 6.69
CA PRO A 759 -18.46 -57.28 6.75
C PRO A 759 -18.50 -57.86 8.17
N SER A 760 -19.00 -59.08 8.30
CA SER A 760 -19.09 -59.75 9.60
C SER A 760 -17.70 -59.95 10.22
N GLY A 761 -17.56 -59.66 11.52
CA GLY A 761 -16.28 -59.75 12.25
C GLY A 761 -15.36 -58.53 12.12
N TRP A 762 -15.74 -57.52 11.34
CA TRP A 762 -15.04 -56.26 11.16
C TRP A 762 -15.82 -55.10 11.81
N SER A 763 -15.09 -54.12 12.37
CA SER A 763 -15.67 -53.02 13.16
C SER A 763 -14.99 -51.69 12.85
N VAL A 764 -15.73 -50.60 12.85
CA VAL A 764 -15.17 -49.23 12.71
C VAL A 764 -14.33 -48.80 13.92
N THR A 765 -14.44 -49.51 15.04
CA THR A 765 -13.60 -49.29 16.24
C THR A 765 -12.58 -50.42 16.35
N PRO A 766 -11.27 -50.12 16.44
CA PRO A 766 -10.23 -51.12 16.65
C PRO A 766 -10.50 -51.97 17.91
N PRO A 767 -10.61 -53.31 17.81
CA PRO A 767 -10.73 -54.16 18.99
C PRO A 767 -9.43 -54.20 19.80
N SER A 768 -9.55 -54.42 21.12
CA SER A 768 -8.40 -54.68 21.98
C SER A 768 -7.75 -56.03 21.65
N THR A 769 -6.44 -56.04 21.48
CA THR A 769 -5.61 -57.23 21.19
C THR A 769 -5.03 -57.81 22.47
N GLY A 770 -5.20 -59.11 22.72
CA GLY A 770 -4.49 -59.88 23.73
C GLY A 770 -3.11 -60.38 23.25
N SER A 771 -2.46 -61.23 24.05
CA SER A 771 -1.23 -61.92 23.65
C SER A 771 -1.52 -62.87 22.49
N LEU A 772 -0.63 -62.90 21.49
CA LEU A 772 -0.79 -63.63 20.22
C LEU A 772 -2.01 -63.21 19.39
N GLU A 773 -2.57 -62.02 19.59
CA GLU A 773 -3.59 -61.44 18.70
C GLU A 773 -3.07 -60.18 17.99
N TYR A 774 -3.29 -60.10 16.68
CA TYR A 774 -2.83 -59.03 15.81
C TYR A 774 -4.01 -58.23 15.28
N LEU A 775 -3.85 -56.91 15.22
CA LEU A 775 -4.86 -56.01 14.69
C LEU A 775 -4.70 -55.89 13.17
N TRP A 776 -5.81 -56.02 12.45
CA TRP A 776 -5.91 -55.90 11.00
C TRP A 776 -6.85 -54.75 10.63
N MET A 777 -6.62 -54.13 9.48
CA MET A 777 -7.38 -53.02 8.94
C MET A 777 -7.72 -53.26 7.47
N THR A 778 -8.90 -52.84 7.06
CA THR A 778 -9.31 -52.72 5.66
C THR A 778 -9.99 -51.36 5.44
N LYS A 779 -10.11 -50.92 4.18
CA LYS A 779 -10.83 -49.71 3.81
C LYS A 779 -11.73 -49.94 2.59
N ALA A 780 -12.83 -49.20 2.52
CA ALA A 780 -13.71 -49.13 1.36
C ALA A 780 -14.26 -47.71 1.19
N VAL A 781 -14.73 -47.37 -0.01
CA VAL A 781 -15.48 -46.14 -0.26
C VAL A 781 -16.97 -46.44 -0.12
N LYS A 782 -17.66 -45.72 0.77
CA LYS A 782 -19.12 -45.75 0.91
C LYS A 782 -19.74 -44.53 0.23
N ASN A 783 -20.98 -44.68 -0.23
CA ASN A 783 -21.76 -43.53 -0.69
C ASN A 783 -22.03 -42.57 0.48
N ALA A 784 -22.42 -41.33 0.18
CA ALA A 784 -22.67 -40.33 1.21
C ALA A 784 -23.68 -40.76 2.30
N ALA A 785 -24.65 -41.60 1.96
CA ALA A 785 -25.65 -42.12 2.91
C ALA A 785 -25.13 -43.29 3.77
N GLY A 786 -23.96 -43.84 3.48
CA GLY A 786 -23.43 -45.04 4.13
C GLY A 786 -24.22 -46.32 3.83
N THR A 787 -25.08 -46.31 2.81
CA THR A 787 -26.03 -47.39 2.48
C THR A 787 -25.54 -48.32 1.38
N SER A 788 -24.50 -47.96 0.63
CA SER A 788 -23.90 -48.81 -0.38
C SER A 788 -22.38 -48.62 -0.47
N LEU A 789 -21.67 -49.67 -0.89
CA LEU A 789 -20.27 -49.59 -1.27
C LEU A 789 -20.13 -49.02 -2.68
N VAL A 790 -19.25 -48.03 -2.82
CA VAL A 790 -18.80 -47.49 -4.12
C VAL A 790 -17.54 -48.23 -4.57
N SER A 791 -16.74 -48.72 -3.62
CA SER A 791 -15.66 -49.67 -3.87
C SER A 791 -15.74 -50.83 -2.87
N ASN A 792 -15.33 -52.02 -3.30
CA ASN A 792 -15.17 -53.16 -2.39
C ASN A 792 -14.09 -52.88 -1.34
N TRP A 793 -14.15 -53.61 -0.23
CA TRP A 793 -13.12 -53.60 0.81
C TRP A 793 -11.78 -54.06 0.26
N THR A 794 -10.72 -53.32 0.57
CA THR A 794 -9.35 -53.68 0.20
C THR A 794 -8.90 -54.97 0.91
N PRO A 795 -7.91 -55.70 0.38
CA PRO A 795 -7.26 -56.77 1.12
C PRO A 795 -6.81 -56.30 2.51
N PRO A 796 -7.17 -57.01 3.59
CA PRO A 796 -6.77 -56.63 4.94
C PRO A 796 -5.26 -56.52 5.14
N VAL A 797 -4.84 -55.50 5.88
CA VAL A 797 -3.44 -55.26 6.24
C VAL A 797 -3.28 -55.28 7.75
N ARG A 798 -2.22 -55.93 8.24
CA ARG A 798 -1.90 -56.00 9.68
C ARG A 798 -1.26 -54.68 10.14
N ILE A 799 -1.81 -54.06 11.19
CA ILE A 799 -1.47 -52.69 11.60
C ILE A 799 -0.91 -52.57 13.02
N LYS A 800 -0.82 -53.67 13.77
CA LYS A 800 -0.18 -53.71 15.09
C LYS A 800 0.62 -55.01 15.27
N GLY A 801 1.86 -54.89 15.78
CA GLY A 801 2.67 -55.98 16.34
C GLY A 801 2.69 -55.92 17.87
N GLU A 802 3.18 -56.96 18.54
CA GLU A 802 3.20 -57.00 20.02
C GLU A 802 3.95 -55.80 20.63
N VAL A 803 3.40 -55.27 21.73
CA VAL A 803 4.08 -54.27 22.57
C VAL A 803 5.10 -55.02 23.43
N GLY A 804 6.40 -54.80 23.20
CA GLY A 804 7.45 -55.36 24.05
C GLY A 804 7.39 -54.77 25.47
N ALA A 805 7.54 -55.61 26.50
CA ALA A 805 7.70 -55.16 27.87
C ALA A 805 8.99 -54.33 28.05
N THR A 806 8.99 -53.37 28.98
CA THR A 806 10.18 -52.60 29.37
C THR A 806 11.30 -53.55 29.80
N GLY A 807 12.36 -53.65 29.00
CA GLY A 807 13.51 -54.49 29.30
C GLY A 807 14.44 -53.85 30.34
N PRO A 808 15.03 -54.63 31.26
CA PRO A 808 16.20 -54.18 32.00
C PRO A 808 17.37 -53.96 31.02
N THR A 809 18.34 -53.11 31.39
CA THR A 809 19.53 -52.83 30.57
C THR A 809 20.17 -54.12 30.05
N GLY A 810 20.11 -54.33 28.74
CA GLY A 810 20.62 -55.53 28.07
C GLY A 810 22.14 -55.48 27.90
N PRO A 811 22.82 -56.65 27.83
CA PRO A 811 24.23 -56.72 27.50
C PRO A 811 24.48 -56.27 26.04
N ILE A 812 25.71 -55.81 25.78
CA ILE A 812 26.19 -55.34 24.47
C ILE A 812 25.91 -56.40 23.40
N GLY A 813 25.24 -56.03 22.30
CA GLY A 813 24.94 -56.91 21.17
C GLY A 813 26.16 -57.30 20.33
N PRO A 814 26.04 -58.30 19.43
CA PRO A 814 27.14 -58.78 18.60
C PRO A 814 27.72 -57.68 17.70
N LEU A 815 29.04 -57.65 17.57
CA LEU A 815 29.75 -56.79 16.61
C LEU A 815 29.37 -57.19 15.18
N THR A 816 28.89 -56.24 14.39
CA THR A 816 28.62 -56.42 12.96
C THR A 816 29.88 -56.14 12.15
N MET A 817 30.28 -57.09 11.31
CA MET A 817 31.43 -56.94 10.41
C MET A 817 31.01 -57.26 8.97
N GLY A 818 30.93 -56.26 8.08
CA GLY A 818 30.64 -56.61 6.68
C GLY A 818 30.39 -55.45 5.73
N GLY A 819 30.28 -55.82 4.45
CA GLY A 819 30.27 -54.93 3.28
C GLY A 819 31.05 -55.46 2.06
N LYS A 820 31.42 -56.75 2.03
CA LYS A 820 32.20 -57.38 0.94
C LYS A 820 31.40 -58.45 0.20
N ASP A 821 31.80 -58.79 -1.01
CA ASP A 821 31.20 -59.89 -1.77
C ASP A 821 31.41 -61.25 -1.08
N TYR A 822 30.42 -62.12 -1.16
CA TYR A 822 30.49 -63.49 -0.65
C TYR A 822 31.58 -64.30 -1.39
N SER A 823 32.28 -65.14 -0.64
CA SER A 823 33.36 -66.01 -1.11
C SER A 823 33.28 -67.34 -0.39
N ALA A 824 33.22 -68.43 -1.17
CA ALA A 824 33.14 -69.80 -0.66
C ALA A 824 34.30 -70.19 0.27
N VAL A 825 35.47 -69.58 0.07
CA VAL A 825 36.69 -69.88 0.85
C VAL A 825 36.81 -69.06 2.14
N THR A 826 35.87 -68.16 2.42
CA THR A 826 35.90 -67.31 3.61
C THR A 826 35.06 -67.94 4.72
N THR A 827 35.59 -67.94 5.95
CA THR A 827 34.81 -68.30 7.15
C THR A 827 34.04 -67.09 7.67
N TYR A 828 32.74 -67.26 7.79
CA TYR A 828 31.79 -66.27 8.29
C TYR A 828 31.34 -66.61 9.71
N TYR A 829 30.99 -65.58 10.47
CA TYR A 829 30.58 -65.71 11.86
C TYR A 829 29.12 -65.28 12.02
N GLY A 830 28.36 -66.08 12.75
CA GLY A 830 26.94 -65.86 13.04
C GLY A 830 26.62 -66.32 14.45
N ASN A 831 27.05 -65.56 15.45
CA ASN A 831 26.89 -65.89 16.87
C ASN A 831 26.55 -64.66 17.70
N SER A 832 26.33 -64.84 19.00
CA SER A 832 25.91 -63.78 19.93
C SER A 832 26.94 -62.65 20.14
N THR A 833 28.19 -62.84 19.69
CA THR A 833 29.27 -61.83 19.81
C THR A 833 29.68 -61.21 18.49
N ARG A 834 29.42 -61.88 17.35
CA ARG A 834 29.74 -61.39 16.01
C ARG A 834 28.81 -61.94 14.95
N VAL A 835 28.38 -61.06 14.04
CA VAL A 835 27.69 -61.44 12.81
C VAL A 835 28.35 -60.78 11.61
N ASP A 836 28.52 -61.55 10.52
CA ASP A 836 29.11 -61.05 9.28
C ASP A 836 28.05 -60.67 8.23
N ILE A 837 28.32 -59.64 7.42
CA ILE A 837 27.45 -59.20 6.32
C ILE A 837 28.18 -59.32 4.97
N VAL A 838 27.54 -59.96 3.99
CA VAL A 838 28.08 -60.19 2.64
C VAL A 838 27.12 -59.77 1.54
N LYS A 839 27.66 -59.42 0.37
CA LYS A 839 26.90 -59.18 -0.86
C LYS A 839 26.94 -60.41 -1.77
N TYR A 840 25.80 -60.85 -2.27
CA TYR A 840 25.71 -61.98 -3.19
C TYR A 840 24.55 -61.79 -4.15
N GLY A 841 24.81 -61.88 -5.46
CA GLY A 841 23.80 -61.65 -6.49
C GLY A 841 23.16 -60.25 -6.44
N GLY A 842 23.92 -59.23 -6.02
CA GLY A 842 23.44 -57.84 -5.93
C GLY A 842 22.68 -57.48 -4.64
N SER A 843 22.32 -58.46 -3.80
CA SER A 843 21.65 -58.24 -2.52
C SER A 843 22.58 -58.47 -1.34
N TYR A 844 22.33 -57.79 -0.22
CA TYR A 844 23.07 -58.00 1.02
C TYR A 844 22.40 -59.05 1.91
N TYR A 845 23.22 -59.82 2.62
CA TYR A 845 22.79 -60.86 3.55
C TYR A 845 23.63 -60.77 4.83
N VAL A 846 22.99 -60.96 5.97
CA VAL A 846 23.64 -60.99 7.29
C VAL A 846 23.58 -62.39 7.88
N ALA A 847 24.68 -62.87 8.44
CA ALA A 847 24.73 -64.14 9.14
C ALA A 847 23.79 -64.08 10.35
N ARG A 848 23.03 -65.15 10.56
CA ARG A 848 22.13 -65.24 11.71
C ARG A 848 22.95 -65.32 13.00
N THR A 849 22.50 -64.66 14.06
CA THR A 849 23.14 -64.74 15.40
C THR A 849 23.09 -66.13 16.02
N ASP A 850 22.25 -67.01 15.47
CA ASP A 850 22.07 -68.41 15.87
C ASP A 850 22.47 -69.38 14.75
N ALA A 851 23.32 -68.95 13.81
CA ALA A 851 23.77 -69.80 12.71
C ALA A 851 24.38 -71.10 13.28
N PRO A 852 23.99 -72.28 12.76
CA PRO A 852 24.47 -73.56 13.28
C PRO A 852 26.00 -73.61 13.37
N GLY A 853 26.53 -73.89 14.57
CA GLY A 853 27.97 -73.92 14.83
C GLY A 853 28.65 -72.57 15.09
N GLY A 854 27.95 -71.44 14.95
CA GLY A 854 28.42 -70.08 15.30
C GLY A 854 29.47 -69.47 14.35
N SER A 855 30.16 -70.30 13.56
CA SER A 855 31.01 -69.92 12.43
C SER A 855 30.93 -70.99 11.34
N PHE A 856 30.93 -70.58 10.08
CA PHE A 856 30.68 -71.47 8.94
C PHE A 856 31.34 -70.94 7.65
N ALA A 857 31.67 -71.81 6.71
CA ALA A 857 32.27 -71.46 5.42
C ALA A 857 31.59 -72.25 4.29
N ASP A 858 31.71 -71.79 3.05
CA ASP A 858 31.13 -72.44 1.86
C ASP A 858 29.60 -72.66 1.92
N ILE A 859 28.89 -71.80 2.64
CA ILE A 859 27.42 -71.81 2.68
C ILE A 859 26.88 -70.56 1.98
N LEU A 860 26.21 -70.78 0.85
CA LEU A 860 25.65 -69.71 0.03
C LEU A 860 24.71 -68.79 0.84
N PRO A 861 24.75 -67.46 0.64
CA PRO A 861 23.90 -66.49 1.35
C PRO A 861 22.39 -66.68 1.18
N THR A 862 21.97 -67.46 0.18
CA THR A 862 20.57 -67.86 0.01
C THR A 862 20.10 -68.93 1.00
N ASN A 863 21.00 -69.54 1.77
CA ASN A 863 20.65 -70.54 2.78
C ASN A 863 20.16 -69.87 4.08
N THR A 864 18.85 -69.89 4.28
CA THR A 864 18.14 -69.20 5.37
C THR A 864 18.38 -69.77 6.77
N ALA A 865 19.01 -70.95 6.86
CA ALA A 865 19.46 -71.50 8.15
C ALA A 865 20.71 -70.78 8.68
N TYR A 866 21.48 -70.12 7.81
CA TYR A 866 22.73 -69.44 8.17
C TYR A 866 22.67 -67.93 7.92
N TRP A 867 21.84 -67.48 6.96
CA TRP A 867 21.79 -66.10 6.50
C TRP A 867 20.37 -65.55 6.49
N ASN A 868 20.24 -64.24 6.73
CA ASN A 868 19.01 -63.48 6.50
C ASN A 868 19.25 -62.42 5.41
N PRO A 869 18.27 -62.14 4.54
CA PRO A 869 18.33 -60.96 3.69
C PRO A 869 18.47 -59.69 4.53
N PHE A 870 19.31 -58.74 4.08
CA PHE A 870 19.60 -57.51 4.79
C PHE A 870 19.43 -56.31 3.84
N GLY A 871 18.65 -55.30 4.27
CA GLY A 871 18.49 -54.04 3.53
C GLY A 871 17.42 -53.99 2.43
N ALA A 872 16.69 -55.07 2.15
CA ALA A 872 15.73 -55.13 1.03
C ALA A 872 14.45 -54.26 1.16
N THR A 873 14.27 -53.52 2.27
CA THR A 873 13.06 -52.71 2.54
C THR A 873 13.33 -51.23 2.80
N PHE A 874 14.58 -50.78 2.66
CA PHE A 874 14.94 -49.36 2.67
C PHE A 874 15.40 -48.95 1.26
N ASP A 875 14.58 -48.20 0.52
CA ASP A 875 14.98 -47.52 -0.73
C ASP A 875 15.90 -46.31 -0.46
N SER A 876 16.83 -46.44 0.47
CA SER A 876 17.57 -45.31 1.02
C SER A 876 19.03 -45.39 0.68
N VAL A 877 19.52 -44.29 0.13
CA VAL A 877 20.91 -43.79 0.15
C VAL A 877 21.66 -44.17 1.45
N ALA A 878 20.98 -44.44 2.56
CA ALA A 878 21.55 -44.93 3.81
C ALA A 878 22.22 -46.32 3.79
N THR A 879 21.80 -47.33 3.01
CA THR A 879 22.57 -48.61 2.99
C THR A 879 23.90 -48.45 2.27
N ASP A 880 23.92 -47.62 1.22
CA ASP A 880 25.16 -47.23 0.55
C ASP A 880 25.95 -46.19 1.35
N LEU A 881 25.37 -45.40 2.28
CA LEU A 881 26.12 -44.46 3.14
C LEU A 881 26.69 -45.12 4.41
N LEU A 882 25.97 -46.10 4.99
CA LEU A 882 26.34 -46.78 6.24
C LEU A 882 27.33 -47.94 6.00
N PHE A 883 27.37 -48.48 4.79
CA PHE A 883 28.30 -49.54 4.35
C PHE A 883 29.05 -49.17 3.05
N ALA A 884 29.10 -47.87 2.70
CA ALA A 884 29.84 -47.36 1.54
C ALA A 884 31.31 -47.74 1.59
N SER A 885 31.86 -48.12 0.44
CA SER A 885 33.29 -47.95 0.20
C SER A 885 33.67 -46.50 -0.15
N LEU A 886 32.71 -45.64 -0.57
CA LEU A 886 32.92 -44.23 -0.92
C LEU A 886 31.63 -43.40 -0.81
N ALA A 887 31.66 -42.21 -0.18
CA ALA A 887 30.52 -41.27 -0.08
C ALA A 887 30.98 -39.81 -0.22
N TYR A 888 30.18 -38.96 -0.89
CA TYR A 888 30.39 -37.50 -0.99
C TYR A 888 29.34 -36.78 -0.14
N ILE A 889 29.77 -36.12 0.94
CA ILE A 889 28.90 -35.43 1.91
C ILE A 889 29.44 -34.03 2.14
N ASP A 890 28.61 -33.02 1.87
CA ASP A 890 28.98 -31.62 2.12
C ASP A 890 28.83 -31.29 3.61
N ASN A 891 29.81 -30.60 4.21
CA ASN A 891 29.90 -30.28 5.64
C ASN A 891 29.93 -31.48 6.62
N LEU A 892 30.67 -32.55 6.30
CA LEU A 892 30.85 -33.70 7.18
C LEU A 892 31.70 -33.37 8.44
N GLY A 893 31.04 -33.29 9.61
CA GLY A 893 31.72 -33.19 10.91
C GLY A 893 32.05 -34.55 11.51
N VAL A 894 33.32 -34.99 11.44
CA VAL A 894 33.79 -36.28 12.00
C VAL A 894 34.92 -36.09 13.01
N LYS A 895 34.79 -36.70 14.19
CA LYS A 895 35.84 -36.67 15.23
C LYS A 895 37.08 -37.47 14.81
N TYR A 896 36.88 -38.67 14.25
CA TYR A 896 37.95 -39.51 13.71
C TYR A 896 37.57 -40.02 12.33
N LEU A 897 38.38 -39.74 11.31
CA LEU A 897 38.30 -40.39 10.00
C LEU A 897 39.29 -41.56 9.99
N ARG A 898 38.80 -42.79 10.18
CA ARG A 898 39.66 -43.99 10.15
C ARG A 898 40.02 -44.32 8.70
N THR A 899 41.31 -44.50 8.44
CA THR A 899 41.81 -44.87 7.11
C THR A 899 42.35 -46.31 7.05
N GLY A 900 42.24 -47.07 8.16
CA GLY A 900 42.60 -48.49 8.24
C GLY A 900 41.88 -49.24 9.38
N THR A 901 42.02 -50.57 9.43
CA THR A 901 41.32 -51.46 10.37
C THR A 901 41.85 -51.42 11.81
N SER A 902 43.05 -50.88 12.05
CA SER A 902 43.63 -50.68 13.38
C SER A 902 44.44 -49.40 13.40
N GLY A 903 44.25 -48.56 14.42
CA GLY A 903 45.08 -47.39 14.77
C GLY A 903 45.09 -46.20 13.79
N GLN A 904 45.07 -46.46 12.48
CA GLN A 904 45.29 -45.44 11.45
C GLN A 904 44.06 -44.54 11.28
N ARG A 905 44.25 -43.25 11.56
CA ARG A 905 43.15 -42.27 11.53
C ARG A 905 43.65 -40.85 11.32
N VAL A 906 42.76 -40.01 10.82
CA VAL A 906 42.85 -38.55 10.90
C VAL A 906 41.93 -38.07 12.02
N PHE A 907 42.45 -37.25 12.92
CA PHE A 907 41.71 -36.65 14.04
C PHE A 907 41.75 -35.13 13.90
N ILE A 908 40.58 -34.48 13.87
CA ILE A 908 40.47 -33.03 13.94
C ILE A 908 40.09 -32.66 15.38
N ASN A 909 40.97 -31.92 16.05
CA ASN A 909 40.73 -31.50 17.42
C ASN A 909 39.75 -30.32 17.43
N GLY A 910 38.55 -30.52 17.95
CA GLY A 910 37.53 -29.46 17.98
C GLY A 910 37.83 -28.31 18.94
N ALA A 911 38.83 -28.44 19.82
CA ALA A 911 39.19 -27.40 20.78
C ALA A 911 40.09 -26.31 20.19
N ASP A 912 41.02 -26.67 19.30
CA ASP A 912 41.98 -25.74 18.67
C ASP A 912 41.95 -25.80 17.13
N GLY A 913 41.30 -26.79 16.52
CA GLY A 913 41.22 -26.95 15.06
C GLY A 913 42.42 -27.65 14.43
N SER A 914 43.34 -28.22 15.22
CA SER A 914 44.50 -28.95 14.67
C SER A 914 44.10 -30.29 14.05
N MET A 915 44.83 -30.71 13.01
CA MET A 915 44.62 -31.98 12.31
C MET A 915 45.79 -32.94 12.54
N HIS A 916 45.49 -34.14 13.03
CA HIS A 916 46.47 -35.13 13.46
C HIS A 916 46.32 -36.41 12.65
N PHE A 917 47.43 -37.00 12.23
CA PHE A 917 47.49 -38.26 11.49
C PHE A 917 48.21 -39.32 12.32
N TYR A 918 47.57 -40.48 12.47
CA TYR A 918 48.08 -41.61 13.23
C TYR A 918 48.35 -42.79 12.29
N ASN A 919 49.40 -43.57 12.57
CA ASN A 919 49.67 -44.82 11.84
C ASN A 919 48.84 -46.00 12.39
N ALA A 920 49.03 -47.19 11.80
CA ALA A 920 48.30 -48.39 12.17
C ALA A 920 48.54 -48.89 13.62
N LEU A 921 49.62 -48.43 14.26
CA LEU A 921 49.97 -48.73 15.65
C LEU A 921 49.45 -47.66 16.62
N ASP A 922 48.61 -46.73 16.15
CA ASP A 922 48.05 -45.63 16.92
C ASP A 922 49.09 -44.62 17.44
N VAL A 923 50.17 -44.43 16.68
CA VAL A 923 51.21 -43.44 16.96
C VAL A 923 51.04 -42.25 16.02
N GLU A 924 51.04 -41.03 16.57
CA GLU A 924 50.99 -39.80 15.77
C GLU A 924 52.23 -39.67 14.86
N THR A 925 51.99 -39.67 13.55
CA THR A 925 53.01 -39.50 12.51
C THR A 925 53.07 -38.07 11.97
N MET A 926 51.98 -37.32 12.04
CA MET A 926 51.94 -35.96 11.52
C MET A 926 50.93 -35.15 12.29
N LYS A 927 51.29 -33.90 12.59
CA LYS A 927 50.39 -32.92 13.19
C LYS A 927 50.46 -31.63 12.39
N LEU A 928 49.30 -31.13 12.01
CA LEU A 928 49.10 -29.78 11.52
C LEU A 928 48.46 -28.98 12.65
N GLU A 929 49.23 -28.07 13.25
CA GLU A 929 48.71 -27.18 14.29
C GLU A 929 47.72 -26.16 13.70
N SER A 930 46.83 -25.63 14.53
CA SER A 930 45.71 -24.78 14.10
C SER A 930 46.13 -23.61 13.21
N GLY A 931 45.44 -23.42 12.08
CA GLY A 931 45.57 -22.20 11.27
C GLY A 931 46.29 -22.37 9.94
N ILE A 932 45.69 -23.12 8.99
CA ILE A 932 45.96 -22.87 7.57
C ILE A 932 45.36 -21.48 7.26
N LEU A 933 46.14 -20.41 7.53
CA LEU A 933 45.75 -19.06 7.18
C LEU A 933 45.69 -18.95 5.66
N THR A 934 44.48 -18.81 5.11
CA THR A 934 44.22 -18.68 3.67
C THR A 934 44.42 -17.25 3.15
N ALA A 935 45.13 -16.40 3.88
CA ALA A 935 45.51 -15.07 3.40
C ALA A 935 46.72 -15.16 2.46
N ILE A 936 46.66 -14.43 1.33
CA ILE A 936 47.76 -14.33 0.36
C ILE A 936 49.03 -13.85 1.09
N GLY A 937 50.07 -14.70 1.17
CA GLY A 937 51.36 -14.36 1.78
C GLY A 937 51.64 -14.96 3.17
N ALA A 938 50.75 -15.78 3.75
CA ALA A 938 51.02 -16.46 5.02
C ALA A 938 51.90 -17.74 4.83
N ILE A 939 52.95 -17.88 5.64
CA ILE A 939 53.88 -19.04 5.63
C ILE A 939 53.37 -20.09 6.62
N LEU A 940 53.36 -21.37 6.22
CA LEU A 940 52.98 -22.51 7.06
C LEU A 940 53.98 -22.65 8.23
N ASN A 941 53.62 -22.19 9.43
CA ASN A 941 54.48 -22.23 10.62
C ASN A 941 54.05 -23.34 11.59
N GLY A 942 54.99 -24.13 12.11
CA GLY A 942 54.75 -25.18 13.11
C GLY A 942 54.32 -26.54 12.56
N ALA A 943 54.16 -26.69 11.25
CA ALA A 943 53.82 -27.98 10.64
C ALA A 943 54.94 -29.01 10.88
N THR A 944 54.58 -30.16 11.44
CA THR A 944 55.53 -31.20 11.88
C THR A 944 55.26 -32.53 11.19
N VAL A 945 56.30 -33.11 10.58
CA VAL A 945 56.30 -34.49 10.06
C VAL A 945 57.18 -35.35 10.95
N LYS A 946 56.62 -36.42 11.54
CA LYS A 946 57.30 -37.29 12.50
C LYS A 946 57.36 -38.73 11.99
N SER A 947 58.55 -39.32 12.03
CA SER A 947 58.69 -40.77 11.86
C SER A 947 58.10 -41.46 13.09
N ALA A 948 57.04 -42.23 12.91
CA ALA A 948 56.48 -43.00 14.02
C ALA A 948 57.39 -44.16 14.46
N THR A 949 58.28 -44.65 13.58
CA THR A 949 59.18 -45.76 13.91
C THR A 949 60.35 -45.28 14.76
N THR A 950 60.91 -44.12 14.43
CA THR A 950 62.13 -43.61 15.09
C THR A 950 61.86 -42.46 16.04
N GLY A 951 60.68 -41.83 16.01
CA GLY A 951 60.36 -40.64 16.81
C GLY A 951 61.00 -39.35 16.32
N GLN A 952 61.89 -39.42 15.34
CA GLN A 952 62.54 -38.27 14.70
C GLN A 952 61.49 -37.42 13.98
N ARG A 953 61.67 -36.10 13.93
CA ARG A 953 60.69 -35.19 13.30
C ARG A 953 61.36 -34.06 12.54
N VAL A 954 60.68 -33.57 11.51
CA VAL A 954 61.02 -32.34 10.80
C VAL A 954 59.92 -31.32 11.05
N VAL A 955 60.30 -30.10 11.43
CA VAL A 955 59.38 -29.00 11.74
C VAL A 955 59.65 -27.86 10.78
N ILE A 956 58.59 -27.27 10.21
CA ILE A 956 58.70 -26.01 9.48
C ILE A 956 58.63 -24.87 10.50
N ASN A 957 59.73 -24.14 10.69
CA ASN A 957 59.74 -22.95 11.52
C ASN A 957 59.62 -21.70 10.63
N GLY A 958 58.40 -21.21 10.48
CA GLY A 958 58.08 -20.01 9.70
C GLY A 958 58.57 -18.72 10.35
N SER A 959 58.97 -18.73 11.64
CA SER A 959 59.58 -17.55 12.27
C SER A 959 61.05 -17.37 11.90
N THR A 960 61.74 -18.46 11.56
CA THR A 960 63.15 -18.46 11.14
C THR A 960 63.34 -18.78 9.66
N ASN A 961 62.28 -19.17 8.94
CA ASN A 961 62.32 -19.71 7.58
C ASN A 961 63.26 -20.92 7.44
N GLU A 962 63.20 -21.84 8.40
CA GLU A 962 64.03 -23.04 8.41
C GLU A 962 63.20 -24.33 8.47
N LEU A 963 63.72 -25.39 7.85
CA LEU A 963 63.34 -26.77 8.17
C LEU A 963 64.24 -27.28 9.29
N GLU A 964 63.65 -27.60 10.42
CA GLU A 964 64.34 -28.06 11.62
C GLU A 964 64.21 -29.58 11.76
N PHE A 965 65.33 -30.30 11.81
CA PHE A 965 65.39 -31.76 11.92
C PHE A 965 65.73 -32.16 13.35
N TYR A 966 64.83 -32.87 14.01
CA TYR A 966 64.96 -33.32 15.39
C TYR A 966 65.15 -34.83 15.46
N ASN A 967 65.98 -35.29 16.41
CA ASN A 967 66.09 -36.72 16.70
C ASN A 967 64.89 -37.25 17.52
N ALA A 968 64.90 -38.56 17.79
CA ALA A 968 63.88 -39.28 18.57
C ALA A 968 63.59 -38.67 19.95
N SER A 969 64.60 -38.07 20.57
CA SER A 969 64.54 -37.47 21.90
C SER A 969 64.07 -36.00 21.89
N GLY A 970 63.71 -35.46 20.72
CA GLY A 970 63.26 -34.08 20.56
C GLY A 970 64.38 -33.04 20.53
N VAL A 971 65.63 -33.46 20.32
CA VAL A 971 66.80 -32.57 20.22
C VAL A 971 67.01 -32.18 18.75
N LEU A 972 67.13 -30.87 18.48
CA LEU A 972 67.45 -30.34 17.15
C LEU A 972 68.84 -30.82 16.70
N LYS A 973 68.92 -31.36 15.49
CA LYS A 973 70.15 -31.93 14.90
C LYS A 973 70.65 -31.17 13.69
N ALA A 974 69.76 -30.60 12.90
CA ALA A 974 70.12 -29.78 11.75
C ALA A 974 69.02 -28.76 11.47
N THR A 975 69.39 -27.65 10.86
CA THR A 975 68.47 -26.70 10.23
C THR A 975 68.83 -26.53 8.76
N LEU A 976 67.82 -26.35 7.91
CA LEU A 976 68.00 -26.02 6.51
C LEU A 976 67.24 -24.72 6.23
N GLY A 977 67.98 -23.64 5.99
CA GLY A 977 67.40 -22.35 5.63
C GLY A 977 66.69 -22.40 4.27
N LEU A 978 65.49 -21.83 4.21
CA LEU A 978 64.65 -21.80 3.03
C LEU A 978 64.69 -20.39 2.42
N SER A 979 65.41 -20.22 1.31
CA SER A 979 65.36 -18.98 0.52
C SER A 979 64.31 -19.11 -0.58
N GLY A 980 63.09 -18.62 -0.33
CA GLY A 980 62.01 -18.52 -1.33
C GLY A 980 60.80 -19.44 -1.09
N THR A 981 59.73 -19.23 -1.87
CA THR A 981 58.45 -19.95 -1.76
C THR A 981 58.58 -21.39 -2.26
N ILE A 982 58.36 -22.38 -1.39
CA ILE A 982 58.45 -23.80 -1.75
C ILE A 982 57.13 -24.27 -2.38
N ALA A 983 57.17 -24.65 -3.66
CA ALA A 983 55.98 -25.09 -4.39
C ALA A 983 55.59 -26.56 -4.11
N SER A 984 56.52 -27.45 -3.75
CA SER A 984 56.20 -28.80 -3.23
C SER A 984 57.41 -29.47 -2.55
N LEU A 985 57.17 -30.33 -1.55
CA LEU A 985 58.19 -31.16 -0.89
C LEU A 985 57.76 -32.64 -0.96
N ARG A 986 58.50 -33.48 -1.69
CA ARG A 986 58.31 -34.95 -1.69
C ARG A 986 59.39 -35.61 -0.84
N ILE A 987 58.98 -36.45 0.12
CA ILE A 987 59.87 -37.29 0.91
C ILE A 987 59.70 -38.74 0.43
N GLY A 988 60.75 -39.29 -0.18
CA GLY A 988 60.84 -40.70 -0.58
C GLY A 988 61.12 -41.62 0.62
N SER A 989 60.83 -42.90 0.46
CA SER A 989 60.71 -43.91 1.53
C SER A 989 62.01 -44.40 2.18
N SER A 990 63.09 -43.63 2.20
CA SER A 990 64.30 -44.00 2.94
C SER A 990 65.21 -42.79 3.19
N VAL A 991 65.12 -42.20 4.38
CA VAL A 991 66.18 -41.32 4.92
C VAL A 991 66.81 -42.08 6.09
N GLU A 992 67.93 -42.77 5.84
CA GLU A 992 68.75 -43.34 6.90
C GLU A 992 69.63 -42.23 7.49
N ILE A 993 69.34 -41.85 8.73
CA ILE A 993 70.24 -41.02 9.53
C ILE A 993 71.14 -41.98 10.30
N ASN A 994 72.37 -42.20 9.84
CA ASN A 994 73.34 -42.99 10.61
C ASN A 994 74.00 -42.12 11.69
N GLU A 995 74.51 -42.73 12.75
CA GLU A 995 75.03 -42.07 13.98
C GLU A 995 76.26 -41.15 13.75
N ALA A 996 76.70 -40.98 12.50
CA ALA A 996 77.76 -40.09 12.08
C ALA A 996 77.24 -39.00 11.11
N ASN A 997 76.35 -38.12 11.57
CA ASN A 997 76.13 -36.73 11.13
C ASN A 997 76.14 -36.37 9.61
N TYR A 998 75.92 -37.28 8.66
CA TYR A 998 75.86 -36.97 7.23
C TYR A 998 74.56 -37.46 6.57
N VAL A 999 73.94 -36.58 5.78
CA VAL A 999 72.78 -36.87 4.93
C VAL A 999 73.27 -37.25 3.53
N PHE A 1000 73.04 -38.50 3.10
CA PHE A 1000 73.18 -38.89 1.69
C PHE A 1000 71.80 -38.78 1.03
N GLY A 1001 71.62 -37.78 0.17
CA GLY A 1001 70.41 -37.64 -0.66
C GLY A 1001 70.78 -37.56 -2.13
N THR A 1002 70.29 -38.49 -2.95
CA THR A 1002 70.31 -38.37 -4.41
C THR A 1002 69.09 -37.58 -4.88
N SER A 1003 69.37 -36.39 -5.43
CA SER A 1003 68.55 -35.51 -6.30
C SER A 1003 67.14 -35.11 -5.85
N PHE A 1004 66.99 -33.83 -5.48
CA PHE A 1004 65.77 -33.05 -5.66
C PHE A 1004 65.77 -32.47 -7.08
N GLN A 1005 64.76 -32.78 -7.89
CA GLN A 1005 64.55 -32.11 -9.17
C GLN A 1005 63.40 -31.10 -9.00
N ALA A 1006 63.73 -29.81 -9.10
CA ALA A 1006 62.77 -28.71 -9.18
C ALA A 1006 62.82 -28.17 -10.62
N ASP A 1007 61.70 -28.24 -11.32
CA ASP A 1007 61.49 -27.67 -12.63
C ASP A 1007 61.07 -26.20 -12.50
N GLY A 1008 61.94 -25.29 -12.99
CA GLY A 1008 61.59 -23.89 -13.19
C GLY A 1008 62.69 -22.86 -12.92
N ASN A 1009 63.81 -22.92 -13.65
CA ASN A 1009 64.75 -21.82 -13.93
C ASN A 1009 65.35 -21.01 -12.77
N GLY A 1010 66.54 -21.41 -12.31
CA GLY A 1010 67.45 -20.51 -11.58
C GLY A 1010 68.55 -21.23 -10.79
N VAL A 1011 69.76 -21.26 -11.35
CA VAL A 1011 71.00 -21.84 -10.83
C VAL A 1011 71.24 -21.59 -9.33
N PHE A 1012 71.43 -22.65 -8.54
CA PHE A 1012 72.37 -22.62 -7.41
C PHE A 1012 73.20 -23.90 -7.38
N ALA A 1013 74.51 -23.69 -7.45
CA ALA A 1013 75.52 -24.71 -7.29
C ALA A 1013 75.49 -25.27 -5.87
N SER A 1014 75.49 -26.60 -5.73
CA SER A 1014 75.97 -27.26 -4.52
C SER A 1014 77.49 -27.18 -4.47
N VAL A 1015 78.02 -25.96 -4.28
CA VAL A 1015 79.37 -25.80 -3.78
C VAL A 1015 79.27 -26.07 -2.28
N LEU A 1016 79.77 -27.24 -1.87
CA LEU A 1016 80.43 -27.40 -0.58
C LEU A 1016 81.24 -26.14 -0.35
N GLY A 1017 80.78 -25.27 0.56
CA GLY A 1017 81.46 -24.04 0.91
C GLY A 1017 82.81 -24.33 1.55
N LEU A 1018 83.81 -24.64 0.73
CA LEU A 1018 85.20 -24.25 0.95
C LEU A 1018 85.46 -23.03 0.07
N SER A 1019 86.03 -22.03 0.72
CA SER A 1019 86.11 -20.63 0.33
C SER A 1019 86.66 -20.34 -1.08
N SER A 1020 85.97 -19.41 -1.75
CA SER A 1020 86.47 -18.39 -2.68
C SER A 1020 87.73 -18.65 -3.52
N SER A 1021 87.52 -18.56 -4.82
CA SER A 1021 88.33 -17.86 -5.84
C SER A 1021 88.78 -18.75 -7.00
N GLN A 1022 88.55 -18.20 -8.19
CA GLN A 1022 88.99 -18.66 -9.52
C GLN A 1022 88.05 -19.57 -10.32
N SER A 1023 88.02 -19.23 -11.61
CA SER A 1023 87.01 -19.48 -12.63
C SER A 1023 87.26 -20.77 -13.42
N THR A 1024 86.27 -21.69 -13.41
CA THR A 1024 85.93 -22.72 -14.43
C THR A 1024 87.02 -23.76 -14.82
N PRO A 1025 86.71 -24.97 -15.32
CA PRO A 1025 85.46 -25.47 -15.92
C PRO A 1025 84.91 -26.78 -15.31
N SER A 1026 83.68 -27.13 -15.73
CA SER A 1026 82.88 -28.27 -15.28
C SER A 1026 83.60 -29.63 -15.35
N LEU A 1027 83.79 -30.27 -14.20
CA LEU A 1027 84.16 -31.68 -14.06
C LEU A 1027 82.94 -32.58 -14.29
N ASP A 1028 83.17 -33.76 -14.87
CA ASP A 1028 82.18 -34.85 -14.85
C ASP A 1028 82.17 -35.41 -13.41
N ASN A 1029 81.17 -35.03 -12.63
CA ASN A 1029 81.16 -35.17 -11.17
C ASN A 1029 80.73 -36.57 -10.69
N THR A 1030 81.36 -37.64 -11.18
CA THR A 1030 81.22 -38.96 -10.56
C THR A 1030 82.42 -39.23 -9.66
N ILE A 1031 82.21 -38.98 -8.37
CA ILE A 1031 83.10 -39.42 -7.29
C ILE A 1031 82.69 -40.83 -6.88
N PHE A 1032 83.65 -41.76 -6.78
CA PHE A 1032 83.42 -43.13 -6.35
C PHE A 1032 84.62 -43.65 -5.56
N THR A 1033 84.41 -44.69 -4.77
CA THR A 1033 85.49 -45.39 -4.05
C THR A 1033 86.15 -46.41 -4.98
N ASN A 1034 87.48 -46.41 -5.03
CA ASN A 1034 88.21 -47.47 -5.74
C ASN A 1034 88.22 -48.78 -4.91
N THR A 1035 88.77 -49.86 -5.47
CA THR A 1035 88.87 -51.17 -4.79
C THR A 1035 89.76 -51.18 -3.54
N SER A 1036 90.54 -50.12 -3.29
CA SER A 1036 91.36 -49.95 -2.09
C SER A 1036 90.66 -49.15 -0.99
N GLY A 1037 89.50 -48.53 -1.28
CA GLY A 1037 88.72 -47.72 -0.32
C GLY A 1037 88.86 -46.21 -0.49
N ASP A 1038 89.80 -45.74 -1.31
CA ASP A 1038 90.06 -44.31 -1.49
C ASP A 1038 88.95 -43.62 -2.29
N LEU A 1039 88.65 -42.36 -1.95
CA LEU A 1039 87.73 -41.53 -2.72
C LEU A 1039 88.45 -40.97 -3.96
N VAL A 1040 87.99 -41.33 -5.16
CA VAL A 1040 88.57 -40.90 -6.44
C VAL A 1040 87.53 -40.24 -7.34
N PHE A 1041 87.96 -39.38 -8.26
CA PHE A 1041 87.15 -38.95 -9.40
C PHE A 1041 87.89 -39.18 -10.72
N LYS A 1042 87.13 -39.21 -11.81
CA LYS A 1042 87.64 -39.41 -13.16
C LYS A 1042 87.56 -38.09 -13.94
N ASP A 1043 88.64 -37.69 -14.59
CA ASP A 1043 88.57 -36.57 -15.53
C ASP A 1043 88.06 -37.01 -16.91
N ARG A 1044 87.82 -36.05 -17.82
CA ARG A 1044 87.32 -36.33 -19.18
C ARG A 1044 88.29 -37.12 -20.07
N THR A 1045 89.56 -37.26 -19.69
CA THR A 1045 90.54 -38.12 -20.38
C THR A 1045 90.50 -39.56 -19.88
N GLY A 1046 89.75 -39.81 -18.81
CA GLY A 1046 89.60 -41.12 -18.20
C GLY A 1046 90.63 -41.43 -17.12
N ALA A 1047 91.49 -40.47 -16.76
CA ALA A 1047 92.45 -40.64 -15.66
C ALA A 1047 91.76 -40.52 -14.30
N LEU A 1048 92.18 -41.36 -13.35
CA LEU A 1048 91.68 -41.37 -11.98
C LEU A 1048 92.57 -40.51 -11.08
N HIS A 1049 91.94 -39.64 -10.29
CA HIS A 1049 92.61 -38.77 -9.31
C HIS A 1049 92.05 -39.04 -7.91
N THR A 1050 92.94 -39.32 -6.95
CA THR A 1050 92.56 -39.55 -5.54
C THR A 1050 92.33 -38.22 -4.84
N ILE A 1051 91.15 -38.08 -4.23
CA ILE A 1051 90.74 -36.91 -3.44
C ILE A 1051 91.25 -37.06 -2.01
N VAL A 1052 91.08 -38.25 -1.42
CA VAL A 1052 91.49 -38.60 -0.05
C VAL A 1052 91.87 -40.08 0.00
N ASN A 1053 93.04 -40.40 0.58
CA ASN A 1053 93.39 -41.78 0.95
C ASN A 1053 92.59 -42.17 2.19
N ILE A 1054 91.83 -43.27 2.14
CA ILE A 1054 91.02 -43.76 3.27
C ILE A 1054 91.58 -45.08 3.78
#